data_AF-A0A539EPJ6-F1
#
_entry.id   AF-A0A539EPJ6-F1
#
_cell.length_a   1.000
_cell.length_b   1.000
_cell.length_c   1.000
_cell.angle_alpha   90.00
_cell.angle_beta   90.00
_cell.angle_gamma   90.00
#
_symmetry.space_group_name_H-M   'P 1'
#
loop_
_entity.id
_entity.type
_entity.pdbx_description
1 polymer ?
#
loop_
_entity_poly.entity_id
_entity_poly.type
_entity_poly.pdbx_seq_one_letter_code
_entity_poly.pdbx_strand_id
1 'polypeptide(L)'
;MKLLSAALSSFILLTSPGLGATEAFAQVLRSAPVSGTPVVPVVPARLAAPLAPSFSPSFSAPGLTLPVSASPTLSPRLTPAVSAARIASPAVAASVAGPALISPVRASVNAALPAAEGAQAAKPDTALAALSANVETLGKTAAPSQGALLQNFFTGSRSFGAVNAVVEATPGSEQSGRSGLETPATPETYEPTATDSKKPLAERKAAVASIAKFATPEAKAALIRVGEANPTGGADDYEVHRAAYKALAESYSEVRSLRAVSPEHKAALMKGLKDNKPSLAVFDYDDTLQKWKEKASPATGAALKAAADQGVSIAILTDRPAIQDGGSPTVIDSLSELTPEQKSAVTIAGRAGAEMAQYDSKGVETVVDRMPAWTDGERKAIEAVAAIIKEKFGTAEHNGQSGNVTDYGFFRLLPVRAPQSVLDEAVRVATLELANRGMTGLHIFARYAKSMDDPPYLQASKVNKQRGMGILRGQRAAYERLKDLRALGLPSKWAAKALSWLKRIPEAQIPAAKTLIVGDQFFASRNTDSDMAKATPGALVLSVGAKADPRIENIFVWPSEGHAATQDILGALGQKADDGGFNKKATIGLFLGRTLSIGSFVLTAIAYPYVAAPAVGWATFGTLMALGPLAAIATGPLNGALADKFSARTSMTINMVIRAVLAMALPAFAFFGIINFWTLLIASIANGWALSATMTTETAYVRRIAGKHQNAVQALISVNFVALQVVLGLLVGIGSYIDAWAPTTPFLISAIAHAAIAAPLMWFTMPSDKPMGNANAKPQAKAPFSERAGAFAKKYWKEALLTAAAIGSYGFFHSALPIAGALFYWVLQTDTVKALRAGEFREVAPREKEIEAALKAKEGQDTPETAALKKEAGIWKGRQFKTVLYSAGQAVMTYPFQNFALPLIAVLLVGTAGKGLLLGKLLGAMYFGNLIANSSQAALPEIRLPLLGRIPGQRLVQGLVLGMAAAWVYTGLVPGSILAAAAAVAIAAGLMWLSGRITNRGWIKALGFGLAGIALPAVVWAFPALIPFLDIQTALFLAMLNYGLFVGPSSVSLGIYQQGNTNKAHLGKVFGTGSSFFNTFNSLGYGLLALAASAFTPAFPAMFVPMLGLYALGGYLFFRAPKNLPGLPEKSFKSNDK
;
A
#
# COMPACT_ATOMS: atom_id res chain seq x y z
N MET A 1 9.98 -41.21 -23.64
CA MET A 1 9.78 -42.25 -22.61
C MET A 1 11.09 -42.89 -22.15
N LYS A 2 11.91 -43.50 -23.01
CA LYS A 2 13.16 -44.18 -22.60
C LYS A 2 14.14 -43.33 -21.78
N LEU A 3 14.28 -42.04 -22.10
CA LEU A 3 15.12 -41.09 -21.36
C LEU A 3 14.56 -40.71 -19.97
N LEU A 4 13.22 -40.67 -19.83
CA LEU A 4 12.55 -40.41 -18.55
C LEU A 4 12.62 -41.65 -17.65
N SER A 5 12.42 -42.84 -18.21
CA SER A 5 12.61 -44.11 -17.51
C SER A 5 14.07 -44.29 -17.09
N ALA A 6 15.05 -43.96 -17.94
CA ALA A 6 16.47 -44.00 -17.59
C ALA A 6 16.81 -43.00 -16.46
N ALA A 7 16.28 -41.77 -16.50
CA ALA A 7 16.51 -40.78 -15.45
C ALA A 7 15.86 -41.17 -14.11
N LEU A 8 14.65 -41.75 -14.13
CA LEU A 8 13.98 -42.26 -12.92
C LEU A 8 14.73 -43.46 -12.33
N SER A 9 15.19 -44.39 -13.18
CA SER A 9 15.96 -45.56 -12.74
C SER A 9 17.32 -45.17 -12.15
N SER A 10 18.04 -44.23 -12.77
CA SER A 10 19.29 -43.71 -12.22
C SER A 10 19.08 -42.97 -10.90
N PHE A 11 17.96 -42.26 -10.74
CA PHE A 11 17.60 -41.56 -9.51
C PHE A 11 17.23 -42.54 -8.38
N ILE A 12 16.51 -43.63 -8.68
CA ILE A 12 16.18 -44.68 -7.70
C ILE A 12 17.44 -45.42 -7.25
N LEU A 13 18.37 -45.71 -8.16
CA LEU A 13 19.67 -46.34 -7.84
C LEU A 13 20.58 -45.42 -7.00
N LEU A 14 20.54 -44.11 -7.22
CA LEU A 14 21.35 -43.13 -6.47
C LEU A 14 20.82 -42.81 -5.07
N THR A 15 19.55 -43.12 -4.76
CA THR A 15 18.88 -42.67 -3.54
C THR A 15 18.50 -43.81 -2.57
N SER A 16 18.85 -45.06 -2.86
CA SER A 16 18.55 -46.20 -1.98
C SER A 16 19.63 -47.30 -2.06
N PRO A 17 20.69 -47.24 -1.23
CA PRO A 17 21.67 -48.32 -1.18
C PRO A 17 21.11 -49.46 -0.31
N GLY A 18 20.44 -50.43 -0.94
CA GLY A 18 19.93 -51.62 -0.25
C GLY A 18 19.34 -52.66 -1.21
N LEU A 19 19.51 -53.94 -0.85
CA LEU A 19 19.10 -55.13 -1.63
C LEU A 19 17.62 -55.16 -2.05
N GLY A 20 16.74 -54.41 -1.36
CA GLY A 20 15.32 -54.30 -1.72
C GLY A 20 15.03 -53.46 -2.97
N ALA A 21 15.94 -52.56 -3.37
CA ALA A 21 15.76 -51.73 -4.57
C ALA A 21 15.91 -52.54 -5.87
N THR A 22 16.75 -53.57 -5.85
CA THR A 22 16.95 -54.51 -6.97
C THR A 22 15.74 -55.44 -7.19
N GLU A 23 15.03 -55.81 -6.12
CA GLU A 23 13.80 -56.62 -6.22
C GLU A 23 12.61 -55.81 -6.73
N ALA A 24 12.45 -54.57 -6.26
CA ALA A 24 11.44 -53.65 -6.79
C ALA A 24 11.67 -53.32 -8.28
N PHE A 25 12.94 -53.19 -8.69
CA PHE A 25 13.33 -53.04 -10.10
C PHE A 25 13.00 -54.27 -10.94
N ALA A 26 13.21 -55.48 -10.40
CA ALA A 26 12.87 -56.74 -11.08
C ALA A 26 11.35 -56.95 -11.23
N GLN A 27 10.54 -56.50 -10.27
CA GLN A 27 9.07 -56.56 -10.35
C GLN A 27 8.51 -55.63 -11.42
N VAL A 28 9.04 -54.41 -11.55
CA VAL A 28 8.58 -53.43 -12.55
C VAL A 28 8.93 -53.86 -13.99
N LEU A 29 10.00 -54.62 -14.19
CA LEU A 29 10.38 -55.16 -15.49
C LEU A 29 9.64 -56.45 -15.88
N ARG A 30 9.02 -57.18 -14.94
CA ARG A 30 8.39 -58.49 -15.19
C ARG A 30 6.88 -58.48 -15.41
N SER A 31 6.18 -57.37 -15.21
CA SER A 31 4.72 -57.32 -15.39
C SER A 31 4.32 -56.97 -16.83
N ALA A 32 4.14 -57.99 -17.67
CA ALA A 32 3.25 -57.97 -18.84
C ALA A 32 1.83 -58.42 -18.41
N PRO A 33 0.75 -58.06 -19.13
CA PRO A 33 -0.61 -58.12 -18.58
C PRO A 33 -1.12 -59.57 -18.55
N VAL A 34 -1.52 -60.03 -17.37
CA VAL A 34 -2.35 -61.23 -17.22
C VAL A 34 -3.81 -60.81 -17.36
N SER A 35 -4.49 -61.37 -18.34
CA SER A 35 -5.94 -61.31 -18.54
C SER A 35 -6.65 -61.93 -17.34
N GLY A 36 -7.34 -61.08 -16.56
CA GLY A 36 -8.22 -61.52 -15.48
C GLY A 36 -9.50 -62.16 -16.01
N THR A 37 -9.78 -63.38 -15.57
CA THR A 37 -11.05 -64.09 -15.72
C THR A 37 -12.19 -63.36 -14.98
N PRO A 38 -13.44 -63.47 -15.46
CA PRO A 38 -14.57 -62.76 -14.88
C PRO A 38 -14.99 -63.41 -13.55
N VAL A 39 -15.13 -62.59 -12.51
CA VAL A 39 -15.76 -62.99 -11.25
C VAL A 39 -17.26 -63.05 -11.45
N VAL A 40 -17.82 -64.24 -11.27
CA VAL A 40 -19.26 -64.54 -11.24
C VAL A 40 -19.91 -63.81 -10.06
N PRO A 41 -21.03 -63.09 -10.23
CA PRO A 41 -21.72 -62.48 -9.10
C PRO A 41 -22.49 -63.54 -8.29
N VAL A 42 -22.25 -63.57 -6.98
CA VAL A 42 -23.06 -64.31 -6.01
C VAL A 42 -24.41 -63.61 -5.86
N VAL A 43 -25.46 -64.35 -6.19
CA VAL A 43 -26.88 -64.01 -5.98
C VAL A 43 -27.23 -64.19 -4.50
N PRO A 44 -27.87 -63.22 -3.82
CA PRO A 44 -28.71 -63.51 -2.67
C PRO A 44 -30.19 -63.61 -3.09
N ALA A 45 -30.87 -64.50 -2.39
CA ALA A 45 -32.18 -65.04 -2.70
C ALA A 45 -33.32 -64.02 -2.73
N ARG A 46 -34.28 -64.33 -3.60
CA ARG A 46 -35.65 -63.80 -3.63
C ARG A 46 -36.37 -64.10 -2.32
N LEU A 47 -37.18 -63.16 -1.83
CA LEU A 47 -38.46 -63.45 -1.18
C LEU A 47 -39.41 -62.25 -1.29
N ALA A 48 -40.55 -62.52 -1.93
CA ALA A 48 -41.88 -61.92 -1.82
C ALA A 48 -42.10 -60.39 -2.00
N ALA A 49 -42.70 -60.04 -3.14
CA ALA A 49 -43.74 -58.99 -3.27
C ALA A 49 -45.09 -59.55 -2.72
N PRO A 50 -46.21 -58.79 -2.55
CA PRO A 50 -46.57 -57.56 -3.27
C PRO A 50 -47.31 -56.47 -2.47
N LEU A 51 -47.40 -55.26 -3.05
CA LEU A 51 -48.66 -54.59 -3.46
C LEU A 51 -48.36 -53.13 -3.87
N ALA A 52 -48.75 -52.79 -5.09
CA ALA A 52 -48.85 -51.42 -5.59
C ALA A 52 -50.10 -50.73 -4.99
N PRO A 53 -50.22 -49.39 -5.07
CA PRO A 53 -50.79 -48.85 -6.30
C PRO A 53 -50.16 -47.54 -6.83
N SER A 54 -50.36 -47.40 -8.13
CA SER A 54 -50.36 -46.22 -9.00
C SER A 54 -50.80 -44.89 -8.36
N PHE A 55 -50.17 -43.78 -8.76
CA PHE A 55 -50.88 -42.58 -9.29
C PHE A 55 -49.89 -41.62 -10.00
N SER A 56 -50.29 -41.18 -11.19
CA SER A 56 -49.70 -40.11 -12.00
C SER A 56 -50.39 -38.76 -11.71
N PRO A 57 -49.85 -37.61 -12.17
CA PRO A 57 -49.91 -36.34 -11.45
C PRO A 57 -51.03 -35.41 -11.91
N SER A 58 -51.47 -34.54 -11.02
CA SER A 58 -52.25 -33.35 -11.38
C SER A 58 -51.86 -32.15 -10.52
N PHE A 59 -51.47 -31.08 -11.23
CA PHE A 59 -51.21 -29.74 -10.73
C PHE A 59 -52.48 -29.12 -10.13
N SER A 60 -52.39 -28.56 -8.92
CA SER A 60 -53.17 -27.39 -8.51
C SER A 60 -52.49 -26.71 -7.33
N ALA A 61 -52.09 -25.45 -7.49
CA ALA A 61 -51.95 -24.51 -6.37
C ALA A 61 -53.35 -24.29 -5.75
N PRO A 62 -53.51 -24.08 -4.42
CA PRO A 62 -53.16 -22.79 -3.81
C PRO A 62 -52.79 -22.85 -2.31
N GLY A 63 -52.42 -21.70 -1.75
CA GLY A 63 -52.73 -21.38 -0.34
C GLY A 63 -51.60 -21.58 0.66
N LEU A 64 -50.85 -20.51 0.91
CA LEU A 64 -49.98 -20.37 2.06
C LEU A 64 -50.86 -20.22 3.33
N THR A 65 -50.95 -21.26 4.15
CA THR A 65 -51.35 -21.14 5.57
C THR A 65 -50.35 -21.93 6.42
N LEU A 66 -49.72 -21.22 7.34
CA LEU A 66 -48.76 -21.75 8.33
C LEU A 66 -49.51 -22.57 9.40
N PRO A 67 -49.00 -23.74 9.80
CA PRO A 67 -49.20 -24.25 11.13
C PRO A 67 -47.93 -24.06 11.97
N VAL A 68 -48.10 -23.30 13.05
CA VAL A 68 -47.25 -23.31 14.23
C VAL A 68 -47.39 -24.67 14.90
N SER A 69 -46.31 -25.43 15.04
CA SER A 69 -46.25 -26.51 16.03
C SER A 69 -44.82 -26.94 16.37
N ALA A 70 -44.51 -26.73 17.66
CA ALA A 70 -43.74 -27.55 18.58
C ALA A 70 -42.25 -27.84 18.32
N SER A 71 -41.42 -27.15 19.09
CA SER A 71 -40.02 -27.47 19.38
C SER A 71 -39.87 -28.85 20.04
N PRO A 72 -38.89 -29.68 19.64
CA PRO A 72 -38.43 -30.77 20.50
C PRO A 72 -37.41 -30.24 21.52
N THR A 73 -37.80 -30.24 22.79
CA THR A 73 -36.89 -30.16 23.95
C THR A 73 -36.03 -31.42 24.01
N LEU A 74 -34.72 -31.27 23.82
CA LEU A 74 -33.72 -32.26 24.20
C LEU A 74 -32.90 -31.69 25.36
N SER A 75 -33.11 -32.26 26.55
CA SER A 75 -32.29 -32.04 27.74
C SER A 75 -30.99 -32.86 27.64
N PRO A 76 -29.81 -32.27 27.88
CA PRO A 76 -28.64 -33.05 28.27
C PRO A 76 -28.53 -33.06 29.80
N ARG A 77 -28.70 -34.25 30.38
CA ARG A 77 -28.39 -34.55 31.79
C ARG A 77 -26.92 -34.98 31.84
N LEU A 78 -26.03 -34.10 32.28
CA LEU A 78 -24.69 -34.45 32.73
C LEU A 78 -24.45 -33.76 34.08
N THR A 79 -24.55 -34.53 35.15
CA THR A 79 -24.13 -34.19 36.51
C THR A 79 -22.60 -34.26 36.63
N PRO A 80 -21.91 -33.20 37.10
CA PRO A 80 -20.61 -33.36 37.71
C PRO A 80 -20.77 -33.54 39.22
N ALA A 81 -20.16 -34.61 39.76
CA ALA A 81 -20.02 -34.82 41.18
C ALA A 81 -19.04 -33.80 41.77
N VAL A 82 -19.50 -33.02 42.74
CA VAL A 82 -18.70 -32.09 43.53
C VAL A 82 -17.99 -32.87 44.63
N SER A 83 -16.66 -32.90 44.63
CA SER A 83 -15.87 -33.22 45.82
C SER A 83 -15.33 -31.91 46.40
N ALA A 84 -15.83 -31.57 47.58
CA ALA A 84 -15.39 -30.44 48.38
C ALA A 84 -14.06 -30.76 49.08
N ALA A 85 -13.08 -29.86 48.95
CA ALA A 85 -11.98 -29.77 49.90
C ALA A 85 -11.79 -28.30 50.29
N ARG A 86 -12.12 -27.99 51.54
CA ARG A 86 -11.84 -26.73 52.24
C ARG A 86 -10.36 -26.65 52.59
N ILE A 87 -9.68 -25.55 52.25
CA ILE A 87 -8.55 -24.96 53.01
C ILE A 87 -8.60 -23.44 52.73
N ALA A 88 -9.25 -22.64 53.59
CA ALA A 88 -8.63 -21.81 54.63
C ALA A 88 -7.79 -20.64 54.09
N SER A 89 -8.33 -19.42 54.23
CA SER A 89 -7.61 -18.15 54.15
C SER A 89 -6.54 -18.04 55.25
N PRO A 90 -5.56 -17.14 55.06
CA PRO A 90 -5.54 -16.03 56.02
C PRO A 90 -5.30 -14.66 55.36
N ALA A 91 -6.00 -13.68 55.92
CA ALA A 91 -5.64 -12.28 55.86
C ALA A 91 -4.60 -11.99 56.95
N VAL A 92 -3.58 -11.19 56.64
CA VAL A 92 -2.87 -10.35 57.63
C VAL A 92 -2.53 -9.01 56.97
N ALA A 93 -2.91 -7.94 57.65
CA ALA A 93 -2.62 -6.54 57.39
C ALA A 93 -1.44 -6.06 58.26
N ALA A 94 -1.02 -4.80 58.05
CA ALA A 94 -0.09 -3.96 58.84
C ALA A 94 1.40 -4.08 58.44
N SER A 95 2.00 -3.11 57.73
CA SER A 95 2.47 -1.76 58.12
C SER A 95 3.73 -1.76 58.99
N VAL A 96 4.78 -1.03 58.58
CA VAL A 96 5.55 -0.02 59.35
C VAL A 96 6.92 0.30 58.71
N ALA A 97 7.23 1.61 58.69
CA ALA A 97 8.53 2.30 58.67
C ALA A 97 9.42 2.31 57.41
N GLY A 98 9.54 3.50 56.81
CA GLY A 98 10.84 4.01 56.32
C GLY A 98 11.72 4.46 57.51
N PRO A 99 13.03 4.73 57.31
CA PRO A 99 13.37 6.08 56.86
C PRO A 99 14.61 6.21 55.94
N ALA A 100 14.58 7.29 55.15
CA ALA A 100 15.63 8.31 54.94
C ALA A 100 17.06 7.97 54.44
N LEU A 101 17.43 8.77 53.42
CA LEU A 101 18.73 9.45 53.19
C LEU A 101 19.94 8.63 52.71
N ILE A 102 20.44 8.96 51.51
CA ILE A 102 21.74 9.61 51.23
C ILE A 102 22.06 9.46 49.72
N SER A 103 22.23 10.58 49.02
CA SER A 103 22.92 10.68 47.71
C SER A 103 24.40 10.27 47.84
N PRO A 104 25.10 9.99 46.73
CA PRO A 104 26.09 11.02 46.38
C PRO A 104 26.19 11.37 44.91
N VAL A 105 26.53 12.64 44.75
CA VAL A 105 27.09 13.34 43.60
C VAL A 105 28.62 13.14 43.59
N ARG A 106 29.23 13.32 42.39
CA ARG A 106 30.64 13.69 42.07
C ARG A 106 31.68 12.59 41.76
N ALA A 107 31.98 12.52 40.45
CA ALA A 107 33.20 13.02 39.78
C ALA A 107 34.61 12.49 40.15
N SER A 108 35.30 12.08 39.08
CA SER A 108 36.66 12.46 38.63
C SER A 108 37.89 11.56 38.93
N VAL A 109 38.71 11.43 37.86
CA VAL A 109 40.19 11.42 37.78
C VAL A 109 40.89 10.12 37.30
N ASN A 110 41.38 10.23 36.04
CA ASN A 110 42.68 9.88 35.43
C ASN A 110 43.29 8.45 35.33
N ALA A 111 43.89 8.26 34.13
CA ALA A 111 45.13 7.53 33.76
C ALA A 111 45.03 5.99 33.56
N ALA A 112 45.59 5.34 32.53
CA ALA A 112 46.46 5.71 31.39
C ALA A 112 46.48 4.62 30.28
N LEU A 113 46.60 5.06 29.00
CA LEU A 113 47.34 4.55 27.79
C LEU A 113 47.35 3.03 27.38
N PRO A 114 47.58 2.66 26.08
CA PRO A 114 48.31 3.41 25.05
C PRO A 114 47.63 3.61 23.68
N ALA A 115 48.29 4.49 22.90
CA ALA A 115 47.92 5.02 21.60
C ALA A 115 48.05 4.05 20.43
N ALA A 116 47.17 4.19 19.44
CA ALA A 116 47.39 3.76 18.07
C ALA A 116 47.10 4.96 17.15
N GLU A 117 48.18 5.51 16.58
CA GLU A 117 48.15 6.54 15.54
C GLU A 117 47.61 5.97 14.22
N GLY A 118 46.81 6.79 13.54
CA GLY A 118 46.28 6.47 12.21
C GLY A 118 45.31 7.55 11.74
N ALA A 119 45.69 8.82 11.84
CA ALA A 119 44.90 9.91 11.27
C ALA A 119 44.97 9.86 9.75
N GLN A 120 43.85 9.51 9.09
CA GLN A 120 43.68 9.74 7.67
C GLN A 120 43.65 11.24 7.42
N ALA A 121 44.65 11.76 6.69
CA ALA A 121 44.68 13.14 6.24
C ALA A 121 43.44 13.44 5.38
N ALA A 122 42.77 14.54 5.69
CA ALA A 122 41.63 15.04 4.94
C ALA A 122 42.03 15.29 3.48
N LYS A 123 41.16 14.88 2.55
CA LYS A 123 41.33 15.11 1.11
C LYS A 123 41.18 16.62 0.85
N PRO A 124 42.10 17.27 0.12
CA PRO A 124 41.97 18.71 -0.16
C PRO A 124 40.79 18.98 -1.09
N ASP A 125 39.90 19.89 -0.69
CA ASP A 125 38.65 20.24 -1.39
C ASP A 125 38.84 21.12 -2.64
N THR A 126 40.07 21.55 -2.93
CA THR A 126 40.37 22.37 -4.11
C THR A 126 41.64 21.90 -4.82
N ALA A 127 41.67 22.07 -6.15
CA ALA A 127 42.85 21.77 -6.95
C ALA A 127 44.09 22.56 -6.49
N LEU A 128 43.91 23.79 -6.00
CA LEU A 128 44.99 24.61 -5.46
C LEU A 128 45.54 24.06 -4.14
N ALA A 129 44.67 23.55 -3.24
CA ALA A 129 45.10 22.90 -2.01
C ALA A 129 45.81 21.56 -2.28
N ALA A 130 45.34 20.79 -3.27
CA ALA A 130 46.01 19.58 -3.72
C ALA A 130 47.38 19.89 -4.34
N LEU A 131 47.49 20.95 -5.15
CA LEU A 131 48.74 21.40 -5.75
C LEU A 131 49.72 21.88 -4.68
N SER A 132 49.26 22.69 -3.73
CA SER A 132 50.09 23.24 -2.64
C SER A 132 50.61 22.14 -1.72
N ALA A 133 49.77 21.17 -1.36
CA ALA A 133 50.18 20.01 -0.57
C ALA A 133 51.22 19.16 -1.31
N ASN A 134 51.04 18.92 -2.61
CA ASN A 134 52.00 18.15 -3.40
C ASN A 134 53.34 18.88 -3.58
N VAL A 135 53.33 20.21 -3.77
CA VAL A 135 54.57 21.04 -3.85
C VAL A 135 55.31 21.03 -2.52
N GLU A 136 54.59 21.15 -1.40
CA GLU A 136 55.19 21.09 -0.05
C GLU A 136 55.80 19.71 0.23
N THR A 137 55.19 18.65 -0.29
CA THR A 137 55.69 17.27 -0.18
C THR A 137 56.92 17.06 -1.06
N LEU A 138 56.97 17.67 -2.25
CA LEU A 138 58.11 17.62 -3.18
C LEU A 138 59.39 18.23 -2.59
N GLY A 139 59.25 19.29 -1.78
CA GLY A 139 60.36 19.93 -1.06
C GLY A 139 60.90 19.13 0.12
N LYS A 140 60.16 18.13 0.61
CA LYS A 140 60.51 17.31 1.79
C LYS A 140 60.99 15.90 1.44
N THR A 141 60.95 15.50 0.16
CA THR A 141 61.23 14.12 -0.27
C THR A 141 62.64 13.99 -0.86
N ALA A 142 63.41 12.99 -0.43
CA ALA A 142 64.78 12.76 -0.90
C ALA A 142 64.89 12.42 -2.40
N ALA A 143 66.03 12.76 -3.01
CA ALA A 143 66.29 12.79 -4.46
C ALA A 143 65.86 11.54 -5.28
N PRO A 144 65.96 10.28 -4.79
CA PRO A 144 65.59 9.12 -5.61
C PRO A 144 64.08 8.98 -5.87
N SER A 145 63.24 9.63 -5.06
CA SER A 145 61.76 9.55 -5.14
C SER A 145 61.09 10.77 -5.77
N GLN A 146 61.83 11.84 -6.06
CA GLN A 146 61.30 13.05 -6.71
C GLN A 146 60.83 12.78 -8.15
N GLY A 147 61.47 11.86 -8.87
CA GLY A 147 61.09 11.52 -10.26
C GLY A 147 59.68 10.94 -10.38
N ALA A 148 59.29 10.02 -9.49
CA ALA A 148 57.96 9.41 -9.50
C ALA A 148 56.85 10.40 -9.06
N LEU A 149 57.19 11.33 -8.17
CA LEU A 149 56.29 12.40 -7.72
C LEU A 149 56.08 13.47 -8.80
N LEU A 150 57.14 13.89 -9.49
CA LEU A 150 57.06 14.80 -10.64
C LEU A 150 56.29 14.17 -11.81
N GLN A 151 56.50 12.88 -12.07
CA GLN A 151 55.75 12.18 -13.11
C GLN A 151 54.25 12.15 -12.80
N ASN A 152 53.85 11.85 -11.56
CA ASN A 152 52.44 11.94 -11.13
C ASN A 152 51.87 13.36 -11.19
N PHE A 153 52.72 14.38 -10.97
CA PHE A 153 52.34 15.80 -11.05
C PHE A 153 52.04 16.24 -12.50
N PHE A 154 52.79 15.74 -13.48
CA PHE A 154 52.61 16.09 -14.90
C PHE A 154 51.64 15.15 -15.65
N THR A 155 51.51 13.89 -15.27
CA THR A 155 50.67 12.93 -16.01
C THR A 155 49.25 12.80 -15.46
N GLY A 156 48.99 13.27 -14.24
CA GLY A 156 47.72 13.11 -13.54
C GLY A 156 47.43 11.64 -13.20
N SER A 157 47.04 11.34 -11.97
CA SER A 157 46.69 9.98 -11.56
C SER A 157 45.46 9.47 -12.31
N ARG A 158 45.65 8.68 -13.37
CA ARG A 158 44.57 7.91 -14.01
C ARG A 158 44.16 6.78 -13.08
N SER A 159 43.07 6.96 -12.32
CA SER A 159 42.32 5.82 -11.81
C SER A 159 41.46 5.25 -12.95
N PHE A 160 41.84 4.08 -13.45
CA PHE A 160 41.00 3.29 -14.36
C PHE A 160 39.73 2.85 -13.61
N GLY A 161 38.58 3.40 -14.04
CA GLY A 161 37.26 3.11 -13.50
C GLY A 161 36.15 3.48 -14.48
N ALA A 162 36.07 2.72 -15.58
CA ALA A 162 34.92 2.54 -16.47
C ALA A 162 34.08 3.77 -16.88
N VAL A 163 34.51 4.46 -17.95
CA VAL A 163 33.62 5.13 -18.91
C VAL A 163 34.06 4.72 -20.31
N ASN A 164 33.32 3.79 -20.93
CA ASN A 164 33.27 3.70 -22.38
C ASN A 164 32.25 4.74 -22.85
N ALA A 165 32.75 5.94 -23.16
CA ALA A 165 32.07 6.89 -24.03
C ALA A 165 33.04 7.21 -25.16
N VAL A 166 33.08 6.29 -26.13
CA VAL A 166 33.59 6.56 -27.46
C VAL A 166 32.55 7.46 -28.12
N VAL A 167 32.90 8.75 -28.27
CA VAL A 167 32.30 9.61 -29.28
C VAL A 167 33.03 9.27 -30.58
N GLU A 168 32.46 8.36 -31.36
CA GLU A 168 32.79 8.21 -32.77
C GLU A 168 32.22 9.43 -33.51
N ALA A 169 33.13 10.14 -34.18
CA ALA A 169 32.81 11.22 -35.08
C ALA A 169 32.05 10.70 -36.30
N THR A 170 30.93 11.35 -36.62
CA THR A 170 30.27 11.26 -37.93
C THR A 170 31.19 11.90 -38.99
N PRO A 171 31.64 11.19 -40.03
CA PRO A 171 32.32 11.82 -41.16
C PRO A 171 31.25 12.33 -42.13
N GLY A 172 31.02 13.64 -42.15
CA GLY A 172 30.14 14.25 -43.15
C GLY A 172 29.35 15.47 -42.70
N SER A 173 30.02 16.48 -42.15
CA SER A 173 29.55 17.86 -42.31
C SER A 173 30.76 18.78 -42.23
N GLU A 174 31.19 19.27 -43.37
CA GLU A 174 32.04 20.45 -43.45
C GLU A 174 31.37 21.59 -42.70
N GLN A 175 31.92 21.99 -41.55
CA GLN A 175 31.72 23.34 -41.03
C GLN A 175 32.94 23.77 -40.23
N SER A 176 33.75 24.58 -40.92
CA SER A 176 34.57 25.69 -40.44
C SER A 176 35.15 25.61 -39.02
N GLY A 177 36.48 25.56 -38.94
CA GLY A 177 37.20 25.84 -37.72
C GLY A 177 36.93 27.26 -37.20
N ARG A 178 36.64 27.35 -35.90
CA ARG A 178 36.93 28.52 -35.08
C ARG A 178 37.45 28.04 -33.73
N SER A 179 38.71 28.33 -33.45
CA SER A 179 39.25 28.38 -32.09
C SER A 179 38.56 29.55 -31.36
N GLY A 180 37.45 29.28 -30.69
CA GLY A 180 36.83 30.26 -29.80
C GLY A 180 37.50 30.17 -28.43
N LEU A 181 38.29 31.18 -28.06
CA LEU A 181 38.40 31.55 -26.65
C LEU A 181 36.96 31.73 -26.16
N GLU A 182 36.46 30.81 -25.34
CA GLU A 182 35.16 30.98 -24.70
C GLU A 182 35.20 32.32 -23.96
N THR A 183 34.35 33.24 -24.40
CA THR A 183 34.16 34.53 -23.75
C THR A 183 33.95 34.26 -22.26
N PRO A 184 34.68 34.93 -21.35
CA PRO A 184 34.52 34.69 -19.91
C PRO A 184 33.04 34.79 -19.56
N ALA A 185 32.52 33.77 -18.89
CA ALA A 185 31.12 33.73 -18.52
C ALA A 185 30.79 34.98 -17.69
N THR A 186 29.86 35.80 -18.15
CA THR A 186 29.35 36.97 -17.42
C THR A 186 27.91 36.70 -16.98
N PRO A 187 27.36 37.43 -16.00
CA PRO A 187 25.95 37.35 -15.65
C PRO A 187 25.00 37.43 -16.87
N GLU A 188 25.31 38.28 -17.84
CA GLU A 188 24.54 38.48 -19.07
C GLU A 188 24.52 37.24 -19.96
N THR A 189 25.53 36.36 -19.88
CA THR A 189 25.56 35.11 -20.64
C THR A 189 24.53 34.09 -20.13
N TYR A 190 24.19 34.13 -18.83
CA TYR A 190 23.23 33.21 -18.20
C TYR A 190 21.80 33.74 -18.21
N GLU A 191 21.62 35.07 -18.27
CA GLU A 191 20.31 35.72 -18.21
C GLU A 191 19.32 35.21 -19.29
N PRO A 192 19.68 35.12 -20.60
CA PRO A 192 18.77 34.59 -21.62
C PRO A 192 18.27 33.18 -21.32
N THR A 193 19.14 32.34 -20.75
CA THR A 193 18.77 30.97 -20.35
C THR A 193 17.80 30.99 -19.19
N ALA A 194 18.00 31.85 -18.19
CA ALA A 194 17.09 31.97 -17.05
C ALA A 194 15.70 32.49 -17.48
N THR A 195 15.64 33.45 -18.41
CA THR A 195 14.38 34.08 -18.85
C THR A 195 13.62 33.30 -19.93
N ASP A 196 14.23 32.35 -20.64
CA ASP A 196 13.57 31.60 -21.70
C ASP A 196 12.60 30.54 -21.14
N SER A 197 11.29 30.84 -21.18
CA SER A 197 10.24 29.92 -20.73
C SER A 197 10.16 28.60 -21.50
N LYS A 198 10.85 28.46 -22.63
CA LYS A 198 10.92 27.19 -23.39
C LYS A 198 11.98 26.25 -22.84
N LYS A 199 12.92 26.73 -22.02
CA LYS A 199 13.97 25.90 -21.40
C LYS A 199 13.43 25.14 -20.19
N PRO A 200 13.94 23.93 -19.90
CA PRO A 200 13.57 23.17 -18.71
C PRO A 200 13.80 23.97 -17.42
N LEU A 201 12.88 23.91 -16.47
CA LEU A 201 12.96 24.63 -15.19
C LEU A 201 14.31 24.45 -14.46
N ALA A 202 14.85 23.22 -14.48
CA ALA A 202 16.12 22.91 -13.83
C ALA A 202 17.30 23.72 -14.41
N GLU A 203 17.35 23.87 -15.74
CA GLU A 203 18.39 24.66 -16.43
C GLU A 203 18.24 26.15 -16.08
N ARG A 204 17.02 26.66 -16.07
CA ARG A 204 16.72 28.06 -15.75
C ARG A 204 17.11 28.42 -14.31
N LYS A 205 16.81 27.54 -13.34
CA LYS A 205 17.22 27.74 -11.93
C LYS A 205 18.73 27.60 -11.76
N ALA A 206 19.40 26.72 -12.52
CA ALA A 206 20.85 26.62 -12.52
C ALA A 206 21.52 27.88 -13.10
N ALA A 207 20.91 28.51 -14.12
CA ALA A 207 21.36 29.79 -14.65
C ALA A 207 21.25 30.90 -13.59
N VAL A 208 20.12 31.00 -12.87
CA VAL A 208 19.96 31.93 -11.73
C VAL A 208 21.05 31.72 -10.67
N ALA A 209 21.29 30.47 -10.28
CA ALA A 209 22.34 30.14 -9.32
C ALA A 209 23.75 30.49 -9.82
N SER A 210 23.97 30.48 -11.14
CA SER A 210 25.24 30.88 -11.75
C SER A 210 25.41 32.41 -11.74
N ILE A 211 24.35 33.17 -12.04
CA ILE A 211 24.33 34.63 -11.91
C ILE A 211 24.68 35.06 -10.47
N ALA A 212 24.09 34.40 -9.47
CA ALA A 212 24.31 34.73 -8.05
C ALA A 212 25.77 34.61 -7.59
N LYS A 213 26.60 33.78 -8.25
CA LYS A 213 28.00 33.55 -7.85
C LYS A 213 28.94 34.73 -8.14
N PHE A 214 28.57 35.62 -9.06
CA PHE A 214 29.46 36.71 -9.48
C PHE A 214 29.59 37.82 -8.44
N ALA A 215 28.57 38.00 -7.56
CA ALA A 215 28.56 39.03 -6.52
C ALA A 215 28.88 40.47 -6.99
N THR A 216 28.64 40.78 -8.27
CA THR A 216 28.86 42.12 -8.85
C THR A 216 27.56 42.93 -8.97
N PRO A 217 27.61 44.26 -9.19
CA PRO A 217 26.44 45.08 -9.51
C PRO A 217 25.68 44.60 -10.77
N GLU A 218 26.39 44.08 -11.77
CA GLU A 218 25.80 43.54 -13.01
C GLU A 218 25.01 42.26 -12.72
N ALA A 219 25.54 41.37 -11.87
CA ALA A 219 24.83 40.19 -11.41
C ALA A 219 23.58 40.54 -10.60
N LYS A 220 23.66 41.56 -9.74
CA LYS A 220 22.50 42.11 -9.03
C LYS A 220 21.42 42.58 -10.02
N ALA A 221 21.82 43.37 -11.03
CA ALA A 221 20.91 43.87 -12.06
C ALA A 221 20.31 42.72 -12.90
N ALA A 222 21.09 41.70 -13.24
CA ALA A 222 20.62 40.51 -13.95
C ALA A 222 19.60 39.72 -13.12
N LEU A 223 19.83 39.50 -11.82
CA LEU A 223 18.85 38.84 -10.94
C LEU A 223 17.53 39.62 -10.87
N ILE A 224 17.59 40.95 -10.85
CA ILE A 224 16.39 41.80 -10.91
C ILE A 224 15.65 41.59 -12.22
N ARG A 225 16.32 41.69 -13.38
CA ARG A 225 15.71 41.48 -14.70
C ARG A 225 15.11 40.07 -14.85
N VAL A 226 15.82 39.04 -14.39
CA VAL A 226 15.31 37.65 -14.39
C VAL A 226 14.07 37.52 -13.50
N GLY A 227 14.06 38.18 -12.34
CA GLY A 227 12.89 38.23 -11.47
C GLY A 227 11.71 38.97 -12.10
N GLU A 228 11.94 40.04 -12.85
CA GLU A 228 10.88 40.83 -13.49
C GLU A 228 10.39 40.21 -14.81
N ALA A 229 11.10 39.22 -15.36
CA ALA A 229 10.74 38.54 -16.59
C ALA A 229 9.48 37.68 -16.48
N ASN A 230 8.78 37.54 -17.61
CA ASN A 230 7.58 36.70 -17.79
C ASN A 230 6.50 36.92 -16.70
N PRO A 231 6.00 38.15 -16.50
CA PRO A 231 5.07 38.49 -15.42
C PRO A 231 3.71 37.78 -15.52
N THR A 232 3.37 37.24 -16.69
CA THR A 232 2.18 36.41 -16.94
C THR A 232 2.48 34.91 -17.03
N GLY A 233 3.76 34.52 -16.89
CA GLY A 233 4.22 33.13 -17.01
C GLY A 233 3.62 32.16 -15.98
N GLY A 234 3.71 30.87 -16.28
CA GLY A 234 3.09 29.79 -15.51
C GLY A 234 3.85 29.40 -14.23
N ALA A 235 3.66 28.16 -13.77
CA ALA A 235 4.26 27.67 -12.52
C ALA A 235 5.80 27.68 -12.56
N ASP A 236 6.40 27.25 -13.67
CA ASP A 236 7.86 27.22 -13.82
C ASP A 236 8.48 28.63 -13.82
N ASP A 237 7.83 29.60 -14.46
CA ASP A 237 8.27 31.01 -14.43
C ASP A 237 8.18 31.61 -13.03
N TYR A 238 7.17 31.22 -12.25
CA TYR A 238 7.06 31.61 -10.84
C TYR A 238 8.22 31.09 -10.00
N GLU A 239 8.64 29.85 -10.25
CA GLU A 239 9.75 29.20 -9.56
C GLU A 239 11.11 29.83 -9.89
N VAL A 240 11.31 30.27 -11.13
CA VAL A 240 12.49 31.03 -11.54
C VAL A 240 12.49 32.42 -10.91
N HIS A 241 11.35 33.12 -10.95
CA HIS A 241 11.15 34.40 -10.27
C HIS A 241 11.52 34.32 -8.78
N ARG A 242 11.00 33.30 -8.07
CA ARG A 242 11.34 33.07 -6.66
C ARG A 242 12.83 32.79 -6.46
N ALA A 243 13.43 31.96 -7.31
CA ALA A 243 14.86 31.66 -7.22
C ALA A 243 15.72 32.93 -7.39
N ALA A 244 15.37 33.81 -8.33
CA ALA A 244 16.11 35.04 -8.58
C ALA A 244 16.02 36.01 -7.40
N TYR A 245 14.82 36.24 -6.86
CA TYR A 245 14.65 37.13 -5.70
C TYR A 245 15.17 36.53 -4.39
N LYS A 246 15.18 35.20 -4.26
CA LYS A 246 15.87 34.53 -3.14
C LYS A 246 17.38 34.76 -3.23
N ALA A 247 17.97 34.55 -4.40
CA ALA A 247 19.39 34.80 -4.62
C ALA A 247 19.78 36.28 -4.40
N LEU A 248 18.90 37.21 -4.80
CA LEU A 248 19.08 38.64 -4.56
C LEU A 248 19.08 38.95 -3.05
N ALA A 249 18.14 38.38 -2.30
CA ALA A 249 18.06 38.54 -0.85
C ALA A 249 19.27 37.94 -0.13
N GLU A 250 19.74 36.76 -0.55
CA GLU A 250 20.87 36.05 0.08
C GLU A 250 22.23 36.69 -0.24
N SER A 251 22.42 37.15 -1.49
CA SER A 251 23.74 37.64 -1.96
C SER A 251 23.93 39.15 -1.76
N TYR A 252 22.84 39.92 -1.73
CA TYR A 252 22.90 41.39 -1.70
C TYR A 252 22.07 42.01 -0.57
N SER A 253 21.46 41.20 0.31
CA SER A 253 20.56 41.65 1.38
C SER A 253 19.37 42.50 0.90
N GLU A 254 19.05 42.47 -0.41
CA GLU A 254 17.91 43.17 -0.99
C GLU A 254 16.73 42.20 -1.12
N VAL A 255 15.71 42.41 -0.29
CA VAL A 255 14.51 41.56 -0.27
C VAL A 255 13.42 42.20 -1.13
N ARG A 256 13.05 41.54 -2.23
CA ARG A 256 11.91 41.92 -3.08
C ARG A 256 10.76 40.96 -2.89
N SER A 257 9.53 41.49 -2.94
CA SER A 257 8.34 40.65 -2.82
C SER A 257 8.15 39.79 -4.06
N LEU A 258 7.67 38.58 -3.85
CA LEU A 258 7.15 37.78 -4.95
C LEU A 258 5.93 38.45 -5.60
N ARG A 259 5.76 38.24 -6.91
CA ARG A 259 4.52 38.57 -7.63
C ARG A 259 3.40 37.60 -7.28
N ALA A 260 2.16 38.00 -7.57
CA ALA A 260 1.01 37.10 -7.55
C ALA A 260 1.16 35.95 -8.57
N VAL A 261 0.63 34.77 -8.26
CA VAL A 261 0.57 33.65 -9.21
C VAL A 261 -0.34 33.99 -10.39
N SER A 262 -0.03 33.48 -11.58
CA SER A 262 -0.91 33.65 -12.74
C SER A 262 -2.26 32.93 -12.54
N PRO A 263 -3.33 33.30 -13.28
CA PRO A 263 -4.63 32.60 -13.20
C PRO A 263 -4.53 31.09 -13.45
N GLU A 264 -3.67 30.67 -14.39
CA GLU A 264 -3.41 29.27 -14.71
C GLU A 264 -2.75 28.54 -13.54
N HIS A 265 -1.76 29.15 -12.92
CA HIS A 265 -1.09 28.59 -11.75
C HIS A 265 -2.02 28.56 -10.52
N LYS A 266 -2.85 29.60 -10.32
CA LYS A 266 -3.93 29.60 -9.32
C LYS A 266 -4.87 28.41 -9.54
N ALA A 267 -5.31 28.18 -10.77
CA ALA A 267 -6.17 27.03 -11.11
C ALA A 267 -5.50 25.69 -10.81
N ALA A 268 -4.20 25.56 -11.11
CA ALA A 268 -3.41 24.37 -10.76
C ALA A 268 -3.30 24.16 -9.24
N LEU A 269 -3.06 25.22 -8.46
CA LEU A 269 -3.02 25.17 -6.99
C LEU A 269 -4.39 24.80 -6.41
N MET A 270 -5.49 25.40 -6.88
CA MET A 270 -6.85 25.06 -6.44
C MET A 270 -7.19 23.59 -6.75
N LYS A 271 -6.84 23.11 -7.94
CA LYS A 271 -6.98 21.69 -8.29
C LYS A 271 -6.14 20.81 -7.37
N GLY A 272 -4.90 21.22 -7.07
CA GLY A 272 -4.03 20.54 -6.12
C GLY A 272 -4.62 20.45 -4.71
N LEU A 273 -5.20 21.53 -4.19
CA LEU A 273 -5.88 21.56 -2.90
C LEU A 273 -7.12 20.66 -2.85
N LYS A 274 -7.88 20.60 -3.96
CA LYS A 274 -9.04 19.73 -4.11
C LYS A 274 -8.65 18.25 -4.16
N ASP A 275 -7.66 17.91 -4.98
CA ASP A 275 -7.28 16.53 -5.28
C ASP A 275 -6.35 15.93 -4.22
N ASN A 276 -5.47 16.75 -3.63
CA ASN A 276 -4.45 16.39 -2.64
C ASN A 276 -4.62 17.22 -1.36
N LYS A 277 -5.78 17.06 -0.70
CA LYS A 277 -6.13 17.82 0.49
C LYS A 277 -5.06 17.75 1.59
N PRO A 278 -4.73 18.89 2.22
CA PRO A 278 -3.85 18.90 3.37
C PRO A 278 -4.51 18.14 4.53
N SER A 279 -3.67 17.55 5.37
CA SER A 279 -4.08 16.95 6.64
C SER A 279 -4.45 18.01 7.67
N LEU A 280 -3.76 19.15 7.63
CA LEU A 280 -3.96 20.32 8.49
C LEU A 280 -3.89 21.58 7.62
N ALA A 281 -4.89 22.43 7.73
CA ALA A 281 -4.87 23.79 7.17
C ALA A 281 -4.94 24.78 8.33
N VAL A 282 -3.94 25.66 8.40
CA VAL A 282 -3.83 26.69 9.44
C VAL A 282 -4.01 28.05 8.80
N PHE A 283 -4.93 28.82 9.35
CA PHE A 283 -5.26 30.16 8.89
C PHE A 283 -4.92 31.16 9.98
N ASP A 284 -4.30 32.28 9.61
CA ASP A 284 -4.42 33.48 10.43
C ASP A 284 -5.87 33.99 10.42
N TYR A 285 -6.26 34.78 11.41
CA TYR A 285 -7.60 35.34 11.47
C TYR A 285 -7.69 36.70 10.76
N ASP A 286 -6.78 37.59 11.07
CA ASP A 286 -6.90 39.03 10.81
C ASP A 286 -6.36 39.40 9.45
N ASP A 287 -7.17 40.09 8.66
CA ASP A 287 -6.94 40.38 7.24
C ASP A 287 -6.70 39.11 6.38
N THR A 288 -6.89 37.92 6.96
CA THR A 288 -6.81 36.61 6.30
C THR A 288 -8.19 35.96 6.19
N LEU A 289 -8.82 35.60 7.32
CA LEU A 289 -10.18 35.04 7.34
C LEU A 289 -11.25 36.13 7.30
N GLN A 290 -11.00 37.25 7.96
CA GLN A 290 -11.84 38.45 7.99
C GLN A 290 -10.98 39.69 8.16
N LYS A 291 -11.51 40.88 7.85
CA LYS A 291 -10.79 42.13 8.11
C LYS A 291 -10.54 42.32 9.60
N TRP A 292 -9.49 43.05 9.96
CA TRP A 292 -9.19 43.41 11.34
C TRP A 292 -10.43 43.92 12.09
N LYS A 293 -10.64 43.42 13.33
CA LYS A 293 -11.82 43.63 14.20
C LYS A 293 -13.17 43.10 13.72
N GLU A 294 -13.31 42.58 12.50
CA GLU A 294 -14.56 41.99 12.04
C GLU A 294 -14.80 40.57 12.61
N LYS A 295 -16.07 40.19 12.71
CA LYS A 295 -16.49 38.84 13.09
C LYS A 295 -16.54 37.93 11.86
N ALA A 296 -16.38 36.63 12.09
CA ALA A 296 -16.49 35.62 11.05
C ALA A 296 -17.92 35.54 10.53
N SER A 297 -18.09 35.92 9.26
CA SER A 297 -19.35 35.76 8.55
C SER A 297 -19.81 34.30 8.52
N PRO A 298 -21.14 34.04 8.47
CA PRO A 298 -21.69 32.70 8.31
C PRO A 298 -21.14 31.94 7.08
N ALA A 299 -20.81 32.66 6.00
CA ALA A 299 -20.19 32.10 4.81
C ALA A 299 -18.80 31.51 5.11
N THR A 300 -17.96 32.23 5.86
CA THR A 300 -16.67 31.70 6.34
C THR A 300 -16.86 30.47 7.20
N GLY A 301 -17.81 30.49 8.15
CA GLY A 301 -18.13 29.33 8.98
C GLY A 301 -18.54 28.11 8.14
N ALA A 302 -19.38 28.30 7.13
CA ALA A 302 -19.80 27.24 6.23
C ALA A 302 -18.64 26.68 5.41
N ALA A 303 -17.74 27.53 4.92
CA ALA A 303 -16.58 27.13 4.14
C ALA A 303 -15.55 26.35 4.99
N LEU A 304 -15.27 26.80 6.22
CA LEU A 304 -14.43 26.09 7.19
C LEU A 304 -15.02 24.72 7.53
N LYS A 305 -16.34 24.65 7.78
CA LYS A 305 -17.03 23.39 8.03
C LYS A 305 -16.97 22.46 6.82
N ALA A 306 -17.22 22.97 5.61
CA ALA A 306 -17.15 22.17 4.39
C ALA A 306 -15.75 21.55 4.20
N ALA A 307 -14.67 22.31 4.42
CA ALA A 307 -13.31 21.79 4.39
C ALA A 307 -13.08 20.71 5.47
N ALA A 308 -13.63 20.90 6.67
CA ALA A 308 -13.54 19.93 7.76
C ALA A 308 -14.33 18.63 7.46
N ASP A 309 -15.52 18.73 6.89
CA ASP A 309 -16.35 17.61 6.44
C ASP A 309 -15.64 16.80 5.34
N GLN A 310 -14.78 17.46 4.56
CA GLN A 310 -13.89 16.84 3.58
C GLN A 310 -12.63 16.20 4.20
N GLY A 311 -12.51 16.17 5.52
CA GLY A 311 -11.42 15.51 6.23
C GLY A 311 -10.17 16.36 6.42
N VAL A 312 -10.23 17.68 6.22
CA VAL A 312 -9.13 18.61 6.55
C VAL A 312 -9.24 19.00 8.02
N SER A 313 -8.15 18.89 8.79
CA SER A 313 -8.14 19.48 10.14
C SER A 313 -7.94 20.98 10.01
N ILE A 314 -8.85 21.79 10.55
CA ILE A 314 -8.82 23.25 10.43
C ILE A 314 -8.38 23.86 11.75
N ALA A 315 -7.37 24.73 11.70
CA ALA A 315 -6.92 25.51 12.84
C ALA A 315 -6.85 27.01 12.50
N ILE A 316 -7.19 27.84 13.48
CA ILE A 316 -7.01 29.29 13.44
C ILE A 316 -5.87 29.63 14.39
N LEU A 317 -4.75 30.13 13.87
CA LEU A 317 -3.57 30.51 14.65
C LEU A 317 -3.40 32.02 14.58
N THR A 318 -3.73 32.70 15.68
CA THR A 318 -3.83 34.16 15.73
C THR A 318 -3.11 34.73 16.95
N ASP A 319 -2.70 35.99 16.85
CA ASP A 319 -2.12 36.73 17.97
C ASP A 319 -3.19 37.19 18.98
N ARG A 320 -4.48 37.15 18.60
CA ARG A 320 -5.60 37.45 19.49
C ARG A 320 -5.67 36.46 20.65
N PRO A 321 -6.07 36.91 21.85
CA PRO A 321 -6.36 36.00 22.95
C PRO A 321 -7.58 35.13 22.67
N ALA A 322 -7.57 33.90 23.21
CA ALA A 322 -8.75 33.05 23.21
C ALA A 322 -9.72 33.48 24.33
N ILE A 323 -9.20 33.86 25.50
CA ILE A 323 -9.99 34.35 26.63
C ILE A 323 -9.79 35.86 26.78
N GLN A 324 -10.86 36.59 27.07
CA GLN A 324 -10.81 38.04 27.23
C GLN A 324 -9.86 38.43 28.38
N ASP A 325 -8.86 39.27 28.06
CA ASP A 325 -7.98 39.93 29.01
C ASP A 325 -7.75 41.39 28.60
N GLY A 326 -8.57 42.28 29.16
CA GLY A 326 -8.60 43.71 28.82
C GLY A 326 -9.59 44.06 27.70
N GLY A 327 -9.33 45.15 26.98
CA GLY A 327 -10.24 45.72 25.97
C GLY A 327 -10.07 45.21 24.54
N SER A 328 -9.18 44.24 24.29
CA SER A 328 -8.96 43.70 22.94
C SER A 328 -9.97 42.60 22.60
N PRO A 329 -10.45 42.51 21.34
CA PRO A 329 -11.38 41.47 20.94
C PRO A 329 -10.70 40.09 20.95
N THR A 330 -11.38 39.09 21.49
CA THR A 330 -10.90 37.70 21.46
C THR A 330 -11.18 37.06 20.11
N VAL A 331 -10.46 35.99 19.79
CA VAL A 331 -10.81 35.17 18.62
C VAL A 331 -12.13 34.41 18.82
N ILE A 332 -12.50 34.09 20.07
CA ILE A 332 -13.77 33.40 20.36
C ILE A 332 -14.96 34.32 20.08
N ASP A 333 -14.89 35.59 20.50
CA ASP A 333 -15.92 36.61 20.20
C ASP A 333 -16.01 36.86 18.69
N SER A 334 -14.87 36.84 18.02
CA SER A 334 -14.80 36.92 16.55
C SER A 334 -15.53 35.76 15.85
N LEU A 335 -15.68 34.60 16.49
CA LEU A 335 -16.43 33.46 15.96
C LEU A 335 -17.85 33.37 16.52
N SER A 336 -18.33 34.38 17.28
CA SER A 336 -19.61 34.30 18.01
C SER A 336 -20.82 34.01 17.11
N GLU A 337 -20.80 34.52 15.88
CA GLU A 337 -21.89 34.41 14.89
C GLU A 337 -21.96 33.05 14.19
N LEU A 338 -20.95 32.19 14.38
CA LEU A 338 -20.94 30.86 13.79
C LEU A 338 -21.88 29.91 14.53
N THR A 339 -22.48 28.98 13.79
CA THR A 339 -23.31 27.92 14.39
C THR A 339 -22.46 26.96 15.23
N PRO A 340 -23.06 26.22 16.19
CA PRO A 340 -22.34 25.19 16.96
C PRO A 340 -21.55 24.20 16.09
N GLU A 341 -22.14 23.75 14.99
CA GLU A 341 -21.50 22.82 14.07
C GLU A 341 -20.27 23.44 13.38
N GLN A 342 -20.38 24.69 12.95
CA GLN A 342 -19.28 25.45 12.34
C GLN A 342 -18.15 25.72 13.35
N LYS A 343 -18.50 26.14 14.57
CA LYS A 343 -17.55 26.34 15.68
C LYS A 343 -16.81 25.04 16.00
N SER A 344 -17.54 23.93 16.13
CA SER A 344 -16.94 22.62 16.41
C SER A 344 -15.97 22.17 15.33
N ALA A 345 -16.07 22.67 14.09
CA ALA A 345 -15.19 22.29 12.99
C ALA A 345 -13.74 22.75 13.17
N VAL A 346 -13.50 23.84 13.91
CA VAL A 346 -12.19 24.49 14.03
C VAL A 346 -11.51 24.28 15.38
N THR A 347 -10.18 24.24 15.40
CA THR A 347 -9.37 24.39 16.62
C THR A 347 -8.77 25.79 16.66
N ILE A 348 -8.79 26.44 17.81
CA ILE A 348 -8.24 27.78 17.98
C ILE A 348 -6.90 27.68 18.70
N ALA A 349 -5.88 28.34 18.15
CA ALA A 349 -4.60 28.59 18.77
C ALA A 349 -4.44 30.11 18.97
N GLY A 350 -4.93 30.60 20.09
CA GLY A 350 -4.84 32.01 20.48
C GLY A 350 -3.49 32.37 21.07
N ARG A 351 -3.15 33.67 21.08
CA ARG A 351 -1.86 34.23 21.52
C ARG A 351 -0.67 33.49 20.90
N ALA A 352 -0.71 33.33 19.58
CA ALA A 352 0.30 32.60 18.82
C ALA A 352 0.49 31.14 19.28
N GLY A 353 -0.56 30.52 19.83
CA GLY A 353 -0.57 29.15 20.33
C GLY A 353 -0.21 28.99 21.81
N ALA A 354 -0.17 30.07 22.59
CA ALA A 354 -0.12 29.98 24.05
C ALA A 354 -1.40 29.38 24.63
N GLU A 355 -2.52 29.57 23.94
CA GLU A 355 -3.85 29.12 24.37
C GLU A 355 -4.46 28.26 23.27
N MET A 356 -4.85 27.02 23.60
CA MET A 356 -5.58 26.15 22.70
C MET A 356 -7.02 26.05 23.17
N ALA A 357 -7.96 26.43 22.31
CA ALA A 357 -9.38 26.34 22.58
C ALA A 357 -10.10 25.45 21.56
N GLN A 358 -11.14 24.76 22.03
CA GLN A 358 -12.02 23.95 21.21
C GLN A 358 -13.47 24.18 21.62
N TYR A 359 -14.39 23.88 20.71
CA TYR A 359 -15.82 23.86 20.97
C TYR A 359 -16.35 22.44 21.10
N ASP A 360 -17.37 22.24 21.93
CA ASP A 360 -18.13 20.99 21.96
C ASP A 360 -19.24 20.97 20.88
N SER A 361 -20.08 19.93 20.89
CA SER A 361 -21.21 19.79 19.96
C SER A 361 -22.30 20.86 20.12
N LYS A 362 -22.33 21.57 21.25
CA LYS A 362 -23.25 22.68 21.53
C LYS A 362 -22.63 24.04 21.19
N GLY A 363 -21.39 24.07 20.73
CA GLY A 363 -20.68 25.31 20.40
C GLY A 363 -20.14 26.04 21.63
N VAL A 364 -20.03 25.36 22.77
CA VAL A 364 -19.46 25.93 24.01
C VAL A 364 -17.94 25.80 23.97
N GLU A 365 -17.26 26.93 24.04
CA GLU A 365 -15.81 27.01 24.07
C GLU A 365 -15.22 26.42 25.36
N THR A 366 -14.00 25.92 25.26
CA THR A 366 -13.17 25.62 26.44
C THR A 366 -11.72 25.73 26.03
N VAL A 367 -10.94 26.46 26.82
CA VAL A 367 -9.47 26.43 26.72
C VAL A 367 -8.99 25.12 27.32
N VAL A 368 -8.44 24.27 26.45
CA VAL A 368 -8.02 22.90 26.77
C VAL A 368 -6.54 22.80 27.09
N ASP A 369 -5.76 23.79 26.67
CA ASP A 369 -4.33 23.93 26.96
C ASP A 369 -4.00 25.41 27.11
N ARG A 370 -3.18 25.74 28.11
CA ARG A 370 -2.71 27.11 28.33
C ARG A 370 -1.28 27.05 28.83
N MET A 371 -0.40 27.79 28.17
CA MET A 371 0.98 27.98 28.62
C MET A 371 1.00 28.77 29.94
N PRO A 372 1.92 28.48 30.86
CA PRO A 372 2.13 29.35 32.02
C PRO A 372 2.56 30.76 31.61
N ALA A 373 2.01 31.79 32.25
CA ALA A 373 2.41 33.18 32.08
C ALA A 373 3.86 33.44 32.54
N TRP A 374 4.35 34.68 32.43
CA TRP A 374 5.57 35.10 33.13
C TRP A 374 5.44 34.88 34.63
N THR A 375 6.41 34.18 35.21
CA THR A 375 6.63 34.13 36.65
C THR A 375 7.04 35.50 37.17
N ASP A 376 6.89 35.76 38.46
CA ASP A 376 7.27 37.05 39.07
C ASP A 376 8.76 37.37 38.86
N GLY A 377 9.62 36.35 38.89
CA GLY A 377 11.05 36.50 38.60
C GLY A 377 11.31 36.94 37.16
N GLU A 378 10.62 36.33 36.19
CA GLU A 378 10.72 36.73 34.78
C GLU A 378 10.14 38.14 34.53
N ARG A 379 9.04 38.50 35.19
CA ARG A 379 8.47 39.87 35.09
C ARG A 379 9.47 40.91 35.59
N LYS A 380 10.08 40.68 36.76
CA LYS A 380 11.14 41.55 37.29
C LYS A 380 12.34 41.65 36.35
N ALA A 381 12.75 40.54 35.74
CA ALA A 381 13.82 40.54 34.75
C ALA A 381 13.46 41.37 33.51
N ILE A 382 12.25 41.22 32.98
CA ILE A 382 11.72 42.02 31.87
C ILE A 382 11.67 43.50 32.23
N GLU A 383 11.17 43.86 33.40
CA GLU A 383 11.08 45.25 33.86
C GLU A 383 12.47 45.88 34.00
N ALA A 384 13.45 45.13 34.53
CA ALA A 384 14.83 45.58 34.59
C ALA A 384 15.43 45.80 33.19
N VAL A 385 15.15 44.91 32.24
CA VAL A 385 15.57 45.09 30.83
C VAL A 385 14.85 46.26 30.20
N ALA A 386 13.57 46.46 30.47
CA ALA A 386 12.79 47.61 30.00
C ALA A 386 13.39 48.93 30.48
N ALA A 387 13.87 48.98 31.73
CA ALA A 387 14.58 50.12 32.29
C ALA A 387 15.91 50.37 31.56
N ILE A 388 16.72 49.32 31.32
CA ILE A 388 17.98 49.43 30.56
C ILE A 388 17.73 49.93 29.14
N ILE A 389 16.72 49.41 28.45
CA ILE A 389 16.35 49.85 27.10
C ILE A 389 15.89 51.31 27.12
N LYS A 390 15.06 51.71 28.09
CA LYS A 390 14.62 53.09 28.27
C LYS A 390 15.81 54.04 28.49
N GLU A 391 16.74 53.65 29.35
CA GLU A 391 17.93 54.45 29.69
C GLU A 391 18.85 54.61 28.48
N LYS A 392 19.12 53.51 27.77
CA LYS A 392 20.09 53.50 26.65
C LYS A 392 19.54 54.08 25.35
N PHE A 393 18.26 53.87 25.04
CA PHE A 393 17.68 54.21 23.75
C PHE A 393 16.54 55.22 23.82
N GLY A 394 16.12 55.65 25.01
CA GLY A 394 14.96 56.52 25.20
C GLY A 394 13.64 55.77 25.13
N THR A 395 12.54 56.53 25.12
CA THR A 395 11.17 55.99 25.02
C THR A 395 10.29 56.98 24.28
N ALA A 396 9.28 56.47 23.58
CA ALA A 396 8.16 57.26 23.11
C ALA A 396 6.90 56.91 23.89
N GLU A 397 5.86 57.75 23.76
CA GLU A 397 4.51 57.45 24.18
C GLU A 397 3.58 57.46 22.96
N HIS A 398 2.66 56.51 22.90
CA HIS A 398 1.61 56.47 21.90
C HIS A 398 0.31 56.00 22.58
N ASN A 399 -0.75 56.79 22.46
CA ASN A 399 -2.03 56.57 23.15
C ASN A 399 -1.88 56.38 24.68
N GLY A 400 -0.99 57.16 25.31
CA GLY A 400 -0.76 57.12 26.76
C GLY A 400 0.01 55.89 27.27
N GLN A 401 0.61 55.10 26.37
CA GLN A 401 1.45 53.94 26.74
C GLN A 401 2.88 54.14 26.24
N SER A 402 3.87 53.82 27.06
CA SER A 402 5.30 53.74 26.68
C SER A 402 5.80 52.30 26.52
N GLY A 403 4.97 51.33 26.91
CA GLY A 403 5.24 49.90 26.89
C GLY A 403 4.24 49.15 27.76
N ASN A 404 4.20 47.82 27.65
CA ASN A 404 3.35 46.98 28.48
C ASN A 404 3.95 45.56 28.64
N VAL A 405 3.75 44.94 29.79
CA VAL A 405 4.05 43.53 30.07
C VAL A 405 2.72 42.76 30.11
N THR A 406 2.45 41.98 29.07
CA THR A 406 1.33 41.03 29.01
C THR A 406 1.75 39.69 29.62
N ASP A 407 0.83 38.72 29.73
CA ASP A 407 1.12 37.41 30.31
C ASP A 407 2.22 36.61 29.60
N TYR A 408 2.45 36.87 28.31
CA TYR A 408 3.42 36.12 27.50
C TYR A 408 4.37 37.00 26.71
N GLY A 409 4.19 38.32 26.75
CA GLY A 409 5.01 39.24 25.97
C GLY A 409 5.25 40.55 26.69
N PHE A 410 6.25 41.28 26.24
CA PHE A 410 6.61 42.60 26.67
C PHE A 410 6.87 43.43 25.42
N PHE A 411 6.39 44.67 25.41
CA PHE A 411 6.83 45.63 24.40
C PHE A 411 7.20 46.97 25.02
N ARG A 412 8.11 47.68 24.35
CA ARG A 412 8.57 49.02 24.69
C ARG A 412 8.59 49.89 23.44
N LEU A 413 7.94 51.04 23.49
CA LEU A 413 8.00 52.02 22.41
C LEU A 413 9.36 52.74 22.46
N LEU A 414 10.06 52.73 21.34
CA LEU A 414 11.32 53.42 21.12
C LEU A 414 11.04 54.81 20.50
N PRO A 415 11.99 55.77 20.55
CA PRO A 415 11.79 57.10 19.99
C PRO A 415 11.32 57.07 18.53
N VAL A 416 10.42 58.00 18.19
CA VAL A 416 9.93 58.18 16.82
C VAL A 416 11.12 58.47 15.92
N ARG A 417 11.14 57.89 14.70
CA ARG A 417 12.25 57.98 13.74
C ARG A 417 13.58 57.36 14.20
N ALA A 418 13.59 56.45 15.19
CA ALA A 418 14.79 55.69 15.51
C ALA A 418 15.31 54.94 14.26
N PRO A 419 16.60 55.10 13.89
CA PRO A 419 17.16 54.46 12.71
C PRO A 419 17.32 52.94 12.92
N GLN A 420 17.47 52.20 11.82
CA GLN A 420 17.57 50.74 11.84
C GLN A 420 18.66 50.22 12.78
N SER A 421 19.82 50.86 12.78
CA SER A 421 20.94 50.51 13.65
C SER A 421 20.59 50.58 15.14
N VAL A 422 19.71 51.51 15.54
CA VAL A 422 19.22 51.62 16.93
C VAL A 422 18.26 50.48 17.27
N LEU A 423 17.39 50.09 16.33
CA LEU A 423 16.48 48.96 16.52
C LEU A 423 17.25 47.64 16.68
N ASP A 424 18.21 47.39 15.81
CA ASP A 424 19.05 46.19 15.83
C ASP A 424 19.88 46.10 17.13
N GLU A 425 20.46 47.22 17.54
CA GLU A 425 21.20 47.32 18.79
C GLU A 425 20.30 47.16 20.02
N ALA A 426 19.07 47.69 20.00
CA ALA A 426 18.09 47.48 21.07
C ALA A 426 17.67 46.01 21.19
N VAL A 427 17.43 45.31 20.06
CA VAL A 427 17.16 43.87 20.03
C VAL A 427 18.34 43.09 20.59
N ARG A 428 19.57 43.42 20.17
CA ARG A 428 20.80 42.76 20.63
C ARG A 428 20.98 42.92 22.14
N VAL A 429 20.85 44.15 22.66
CA VAL A 429 20.95 44.44 24.10
C VAL A 429 19.89 43.70 24.89
N ALA A 430 18.61 43.78 24.47
CA ALA A 430 17.53 43.09 25.15
C ALA A 430 17.74 41.57 25.16
N THR A 431 18.22 41.00 24.06
CA THR A 431 18.54 39.57 23.95
C THR A 431 19.65 39.16 24.93
N LEU A 432 20.73 39.93 24.98
CA LEU A 432 21.85 39.65 25.88
C LEU A 432 21.43 39.77 27.35
N GLU A 433 20.74 40.85 27.71
CA GLU A 433 20.32 41.10 29.09
C GLU A 433 19.29 40.10 29.59
N LEU A 434 18.32 39.72 28.74
CA LEU A 434 17.34 38.68 29.08
C LEU A 434 18.05 37.32 29.23
N ALA A 435 18.99 36.98 28.34
CA ALA A 435 19.78 35.76 28.45
C ALA A 435 20.64 35.73 29.74
N ASN A 436 21.30 36.83 30.10
CA ASN A 436 22.08 36.97 31.34
C ASN A 436 21.23 36.78 32.60
N ARG A 437 19.92 37.05 32.49
CA ARG A 437 18.93 36.85 33.56
C ARG A 437 18.26 35.47 33.50
N GLY A 438 18.81 34.54 32.72
CA GLY A 438 18.32 33.17 32.57
C GLY A 438 17.13 33.00 31.62
N MET A 439 16.72 34.06 30.92
CA MET A 439 15.59 34.03 29.99
C MET A 439 16.08 33.78 28.56
N THR A 440 16.49 32.55 28.27
CA THR A 440 16.95 32.13 26.94
C THR A 440 15.79 31.66 26.05
N GLY A 441 15.93 31.81 24.73
CA GLY A 441 14.96 31.28 23.76
C GLY A 441 13.68 32.10 23.59
N LEU A 442 13.69 33.36 24.03
CA LEU A 442 12.60 34.30 23.78
C LEU A 442 12.61 34.77 22.32
N HIS A 443 11.43 35.05 21.79
CA HIS A 443 11.30 35.73 20.51
C HIS A 443 11.41 37.23 20.73
N ILE A 444 12.57 37.80 20.41
CA ILE A 444 12.88 39.23 20.60
C ILE A 444 13.07 39.86 19.22
N PHE A 445 12.30 40.88 18.92
CA PHE A 445 12.38 41.60 17.65
C PHE A 445 11.94 43.05 17.82
N ALA A 446 12.39 43.92 16.92
CA ALA A 446 11.88 45.27 16.81
C ALA A 446 10.87 45.34 15.67
N ARG A 447 9.73 45.99 15.90
CA ARG A 447 8.77 46.33 14.86
C ARG A 447 8.92 47.78 14.48
N TYR A 448 9.04 48.00 13.19
CA TYR A 448 9.12 49.31 12.58
C TYR A 448 7.80 50.05 12.72
N ALA A 449 7.92 51.37 12.84
CA ALA A 449 6.81 52.27 12.73
C ALA A 449 6.06 52.06 11.39
N LYS A 450 4.73 52.10 11.42
CA LYS A 450 3.90 52.00 10.20
C LYS A 450 3.98 53.28 9.37
N SER A 451 4.15 54.42 10.02
CA SER A 451 4.37 55.75 9.45
C SER A 451 5.59 56.42 10.10
N MET A 452 6.09 57.51 9.55
CA MET A 452 7.22 58.25 10.15
C MET A 452 6.87 58.92 11.49
N ASP A 453 5.58 58.99 11.84
CA ASP A 453 5.08 59.65 13.03
C ASP A 453 4.69 58.64 14.13
N ASP A 454 4.65 57.34 13.81
CA ASP A 454 4.47 56.29 14.80
C ASP A 454 5.82 55.93 15.45
N PRO A 455 5.85 55.59 16.75
CA PRO A 455 7.06 55.05 17.34
C PRO A 455 7.28 53.58 16.92
N PRO A 456 8.51 53.18 16.57
CA PRO A 456 8.85 51.76 16.51
C PRO A 456 8.82 51.17 17.92
N TYR A 457 8.79 49.84 18.03
CA TYR A 457 8.81 49.18 19.33
C TYR A 457 9.67 47.94 19.35
N LEU A 458 10.32 47.72 20.49
CA LEU A 458 10.97 46.46 20.83
C LEU A 458 9.93 45.54 21.46
N GLN A 459 9.88 44.28 21.04
CA GLN A 459 9.02 43.26 21.62
C GLN A 459 9.85 42.03 22.03
N ALA A 460 9.58 41.49 23.21
CA ALA A 460 10.05 40.19 23.67
C ALA A 460 8.85 39.30 23.99
N SER A 461 8.84 38.05 23.54
CA SER A 461 7.71 37.14 23.74
C SER A 461 8.16 35.72 24.05
N LYS A 462 7.47 35.06 25.00
CA LYS A 462 7.56 33.60 25.22
C LYS A 462 6.96 32.79 24.07
N VAL A 463 6.11 33.43 23.27
CA VAL A 463 5.25 32.76 22.28
C VAL A 463 5.39 33.40 20.92
N ASN A 464 5.38 32.57 19.89
CA ASN A 464 5.36 32.97 18.49
C ASN A 464 4.57 31.93 17.69
N LYS A 465 4.17 32.27 16.46
CA LYS A 465 3.36 31.37 15.64
C LYS A 465 4.13 30.09 15.28
N GLN A 466 5.46 30.12 15.32
CA GLN A 466 6.30 28.93 15.15
C GLN A 466 6.01 27.86 16.20
N ARG A 467 5.91 28.25 17.48
CA ARG A 467 5.53 27.34 18.57
C ARG A 467 4.12 26.81 18.38
N GLY A 468 3.16 27.69 18.07
CA GLY A 468 1.77 27.31 17.81
C GLY A 468 1.66 26.23 16.73
N MET A 469 2.38 26.39 15.61
CA MET A 469 2.47 25.38 14.56
C MET A 469 3.10 24.07 15.03
N GLY A 470 4.14 24.13 15.87
CA GLY A 470 4.75 22.96 16.48
C GLY A 470 3.73 22.12 17.28
N ILE A 471 2.89 22.78 18.06
CA ILE A 471 1.82 22.13 18.84
C ILE A 471 0.74 21.56 17.92
N LEU A 472 0.21 22.35 16.99
CA LEU A 472 -0.86 21.93 16.07
C LEU A 472 -0.45 20.73 15.22
N ARG A 473 0.81 20.66 14.75
CA ARG A 473 1.32 19.54 13.97
C ARG A 473 1.72 18.34 14.83
N GLY A 474 2.32 18.58 15.99
CA GLY A 474 2.89 17.54 16.85
C GLY A 474 1.86 16.82 17.74
N GLN A 475 0.74 17.47 18.05
CA GLN A 475 -0.27 16.96 19.00
C GLN A 475 -1.66 16.87 18.37
N ARG A 476 -1.75 16.86 17.05
CA ARG A 476 -3.03 16.87 16.33
C ARG A 476 -3.98 15.77 16.79
N ALA A 477 -3.52 14.51 16.87
CA ALA A 477 -4.42 13.41 17.16
C ALA A 477 -4.91 13.48 18.61
N ALA A 478 -4.11 14.00 19.55
CA ALA A 478 -4.57 14.30 20.90
C ALA A 478 -5.73 15.32 20.89
N TYR A 479 -5.62 16.39 20.10
CA TYR A 479 -6.70 17.37 19.93
C TYR A 479 -7.92 16.82 19.17
N GLU A 480 -7.74 15.98 18.16
CA GLU A 480 -8.85 15.33 17.45
C GLU A 480 -9.59 14.34 18.35
N ARG A 481 -8.88 13.53 19.14
CA ARG A 481 -9.48 12.60 20.11
C ARG A 481 -10.20 13.35 21.23
N LEU A 482 -9.64 14.46 21.70
CA LEU A 482 -10.32 15.31 22.68
C LEU A 482 -11.62 15.87 22.10
N LYS A 483 -11.59 16.36 20.85
CA LYS A 483 -12.78 16.82 20.14
C LYS A 483 -13.83 15.71 20.02
N ASP A 484 -13.44 14.48 19.71
CA ASP A 484 -14.35 13.32 19.69
C ASP A 484 -14.95 13.04 21.08
N LEU A 485 -14.13 13.04 22.14
CA LEU A 485 -14.61 12.88 23.52
C LEU A 485 -15.60 13.99 23.92
N ARG A 486 -15.34 15.22 23.51
CA ARG A 486 -16.23 16.36 23.77
C ARG A 486 -17.52 16.27 22.98
N ALA A 487 -17.47 15.79 21.73
CA ALA A 487 -18.68 15.49 20.95
C ALA A 487 -19.53 14.39 21.61
N LEU A 488 -18.89 13.46 22.33
CA LEU A 488 -19.54 12.43 23.16
C LEU A 488 -19.93 12.91 24.57
N GLY A 489 -19.81 14.21 24.87
CA GLY A 489 -20.29 14.80 26.12
C GLY A 489 -19.26 14.91 27.25
N LEU A 490 -17.95 14.80 26.97
CA LEU A 490 -16.91 15.07 27.99
C LEU A 490 -17.07 16.50 28.55
N PRO A 491 -17.31 16.66 29.87
CA PRO A 491 -17.49 17.99 30.47
C PRO A 491 -16.23 18.84 30.36
N SER A 492 -16.38 20.15 30.10
CA SER A 492 -15.28 21.11 29.93
C SER A 492 -14.25 21.08 31.05
N LYS A 493 -14.67 20.90 32.31
CA LYS A 493 -13.78 20.81 33.49
C LYS A 493 -12.79 19.64 33.42
N TRP A 494 -13.09 18.59 32.66
CA TRP A 494 -12.22 17.41 32.49
C TRP A 494 -11.39 17.47 31.21
N ALA A 495 -11.65 18.41 30.29
CA ALA A 495 -11.04 18.44 28.98
C ALA A 495 -9.51 18.59 29.03
N ALA A 496 -8.98 19.49 29.87
CA ALA A 496 -7.54 19.67 30.05
C ALA A 496 -6.86 18.41 30.63
N LYS A 497 -7.50 17.75 31.61
CA LYS A 497 -6.99 16.49 32.19
C LYS A 497 -6.99 15.38 31.15
N ALA A 498 -8.08 15.22 30.39
CA ALA A 498 -8.16 14.25 29.31
C ALA A 498 -7.08 14.51 28.25
N LEU A 499 -6.89 15.76 27.83
CA LEU A 499 -5.85 16.15 26.89
C LEU A 499 -4.45 15.78 27.41
N SER A 500 -4.15 16.03 28.69
CA SER A 500 -2.86 15.67 29.29
C SER A 500 -2.56 14.17 29.21
N TRP A 501 -3.60 13.33 29.30
CA TRP A 501 -3.50 11.88 29.12
C TRP A 501 -3.32 11.52 27.65
N LEU A 502 -4.11 12.13 26.76
CA LEU A 502 -4.04 11.87 25.32
C LEU A 502 -2.69 12.26 24.72
N LYS A 503 -2.06 13.34 25.20
CA LYS A 503 -0.72 13.77 24.80
C LYS A 503 0.39 12.76 25.14
N ARG A 504 0.14 11.81 26.06
CA ARG A 504 1.09 10.73 26.39
C ARG A 504 1.09 9.60 25.36
N ILE A 505 0.07 9.53 24.51
CA ILE A 505 0.00 8.53 23.44
C ILE A 505 0.92 9.03 22.31
N PRO A 506 1.98 8.30 21.93
CA PRO A 506 2.89 8.73 20.88
C PRO A 506 2.16 8.93 19.55
N GLU A 507 2.44 10.04 18.88
CA GLU A 507 1.81 10.40 17.61
C GLU A 507 2.86 10.79 16.57
N ALA A 508 2.62 10.38 15.32
CA ALA A 508 3.41 10.88 14.21
C ALA A 508 3.00 12.34 13.93
N GLN A 509 3.99 13.23 13.92
CA GLN A 509 3.78 14.61 13.50
C GLN A 509 3.28 14.65 12.05
N ILE A 510 2.37 15.56 11.74
CA ILE A 510 1.89 15.75 10.37
C ILE A 510 3.08 16.15 9.48
N PRO A 511 3.33 15.44 8.36
CA PRO A 511 4.36 15.84 7.42
C PRO A 511 4.14 17.28 6.92
N ALA A 512 5.22 18.03 6.76
CA ALA A 512 5.13 19.42 6.31
C ALA A 512 4.39 19.54 4.97
N ALA A 513 4.69 18.66 4.02
CA ALA A 513 4.02 18.59 2.71
C ALA A 513 2.50 18.31 2.76
N LYS A 514 1.95 17.88 3.91
CA LYS A 514 0.51 17.70 4.14
C LYS A 514 -0.07 18.83 5.01
N THR A 515 0.63 19.95 5.13
CA THR A 515 0.21 21.15 5.87
C THR A 515 0.03 22.31 4.90
N LEU A 516 -1.11 22.99 5.01
CA LEU A 516 -1.40 24.25 4.35
C LEU A 516 -1.34 25.38 5.38
N ILE A 517 -0.67 26.47 5.03
CA ILE A 517 -0.60 27.69 5.83
C ILE A 517 -1.14 28.84 4.98
N VAL A 518 -2.07 29.61 5.54
CA VAL A 518 -2.67 30.78 4.89
C VAL A 518 -2.59 31.97 5.84
N GLY A 519 -2.09 33.10 5.36
CA GLY A 519 -1.87 34.31 6.15
C GLY A 519 -1.61 35.54 5.27
N ASP A 520 -1.65 36.73 5.85
CA ASP A 520 -1.44 38.01 5.17
C ASP A 520 -0.03 38.58 5.40
N GLN A 521 0.68 38.18 6.47
CA GLN A 521 1.93 38.81 6.93
C GLN A 521 3.17 37.95 6.67
N PHE A 522 3.55 37.81 5.40
CA PHE A 522 4.74 37.05 4.96
C PHE A 522 5.89 37.90 4.42
N PHE A 523 5.90 39.23 4.60
CA PHE A 523 6.90 40.10 3.97
C PHE A 523 7.35 41.29 4.82
N ALA A 524 8.65 41.64 4.74
CA ALA A 524 9.27 42.79 5.40
C ALA A 524 9.01 42.84 6.92
N SER A 525 8.75 44.03 7.47
CA SER A 525 8.47 44.28 8.90
C SER A 525 7.15 43.69 9.41
N ARG A 526 6.32 43.14 8.50
CA ARG A 526 5.08 42.42 8.80
C ARG A 526 5.25 40.96 8.39
N ASN A 527 5.97 40.21 9.22
CA ASN A 527 6.35 38.82 8.95
C ASN A 527 5.88 37.84 10.04
N THR A 528 4.86 38.17 10.83
CA THR A 528 4.39 37.33 11.93
C THR A 528 3.94 35.95 11.45
N ASP A 529 3.37 35.85 10.24
CA ASP A 529 2.96 34.58 9.64
C ASP A 529 4.14 33.78 9.07
N SER A 530 5.27 34.44 8.77
CA SER A 530 6.48 33.74 8.32
C SER A 530 6.97 32.73 9.35
N ASP A 531 6.70 32.96 10.64
CA ASP A 531 7.04 32.04 11.72
C ASP A 531 6.25 30.73 11.62
N MET A 532 5.02 30.75 11.08
CA MET A 532 4.29 29.51 10.80
C MET A 532 5.02 28.67 9.76
N ALA A 533 5.49 29.31 8.68
CA ALA A 533 6.21 28.67 7.59
C ALA A 533 7.58 28.16 8.02
N LYS A 534 8.34 28.94 8.81
CA LYS A 534 9.63 28.51 9.40
C LYS A 534 9.49 27.27 10.27
N ALA A 535 8.38 27.13 10.99
CA ALA A 535 8.09 25.92 11.79
C ALA A 535 7.82 24.67 10.93
N THR A 536 7.48 24.87 9.66
CA THR A 536 7.03 23.81 8.76
C THR A 536 7.68 23.94 7.37
N PRO A 537 9.02 23.75 7.27
CA PRO A 537 9.70 23.78 5.98
C PRO A 537 9.09 22.74 5.03
N GLY A 538 8.67 23.17 3.84
CA GLY A 538 7.99 22.34 2.85
C GLY A 538 6.45 22.30 2.94
N ALA A 539 5.82 23.04 3.86
CA ALA A 539 4.37 23.29 3.79
C ALA A 539 3.99 24.03 2.51
N LEU A 540 2.76 23.88 2.04
CA LEU A 540 2.19 24.79 1.07
C LEU A 540 1.80 26.09 1.80
N VAL A 541 2.42 27.20 1.42
CA VAL A 541 2.18 28.51 2.04
C VAL A 541 1.51 29.43 1.04
N LEU A 542 0.34 29.95 1.38
CA LEU A 542 -0.41 30.88 0.55
C LEU A 542 -0.48 32.24 1.24
N SER A 543 0.21 33.24 0.67
CA SER A 543 0.11 34.61 1.12
C SER A 543 -1.11 35.28 0.50
N VAL A 544 -2.03 35.74 1.34
CA VAL A 544 -3.23 36.50 0.92
C VAL A 544 -3.09 38.00 1.17
N GLY A 545 -1.91 38.48 1.58
CA GLY A 545 -1.62 39.90 1.81
C GLY A 545 -0.90 40.58 0.64
N ALA A 546 -1.02 40.03 -0.58
CA ALA A 546 -0.37 40.47 -1.82
C ALA A 546 1.17 40.51 -1.85
N LYS A 547 1.85 40.19 -0.74
CA LYS A 547 3.32 40.19 -0.65
C LYS A 547 3.85 38.94 0.03
N ALA A 548 5.02 38.46 -0.37
CA ALA A 548 5.68 37.31 0.23
C ALA A 548 7.21 37.37 0.09
N ASP A 549 7.90 36.91 1.13
CA ASP A 549 9.36 36.79 1.13
C ASP A 549 9.82 35.57 0.31
N PRO A 550 10.69 35.76 -0.71
CA PRO A 550 11.13 34.69 -1.61
C PRO A 550 11.97 33.61 -0.90
N ARG A 551 12.47 33.87 0.31
CA ARG A 551 13.25 32.92 1.11
C ARG A 551 12.38 31.83 1.73
N ILE A 552 11.07 32.07 1.87
CA ILE A 552 10.13 31.07 2.38
C ILE A 552 9.91 30.00 1.31
N GLU A 553 10.15 28.75 1.67
CA GLU A 553 9.97 27.63 0.74
C GLU A 553 8.49 27.41 0.43
N ASN A 554 8.19 27.10 -0.84
CA ASN A 554 6.86 26.71 -1.29
C ASN A 554 5.75 27.73 -0.94
N ILE A 555 6.13 29.02 -0.90
CA ILE A 555 5.22 30.16 -0.77
C ILE A 555 4.74 30.64 -2.13
N PHE A 556 3.45 31.01 -2.17
CA PHE A 556 2.79 31.59 -3.34
C PHE A 556 1.95 32.79 -2.90
N VAL A 557 2.09 33.89 -3.62
CA VAL A 557 1.24 35.08 -3.42
C VAL A 557 -0.05 34.87 -4.20
N TRP A 558 -1.18 34.92 -3.49
CA TRP A 558 -2.48 34.77 -4.08
C TRP A 558 -2.91 36.04 -4.85
N PRO A 559 -3.66 35.94 -5.96
CA PRO A 559 -4.00 37.13 -6.77
C PRO A 559 -5.07 38.03 -6.17
N SER A 560 -5.97 37.47 -5.37
CA SER A 560 -6.92 38.22 -4.54
C SER A 560 -6.35 38.37 -3.12
N GLU A 561 -6.87 39.35 -2.38
CA GLU A 561 -6.41 39.65 -1.02
C GLU A 561 -7.42 39.20 0.05
N GLY A 562 -6.87 38.91 1.24
CA GLY A 562 -7.56 38.60 2.48
C GLY A 562 -8.74 37.65 2.36
N HIS A 563 -9.90 38.09 2.86
CA HIS A 563 -11.11 37.27 2.93
C HIS A 563 -11.50 36.63 1.58
N ALA A 564 -11.43 37.37 0.48
CA ALA A 564 -11.81 36.87 -0.84
C ALA A 564 -10.89 35.71 -1.30
N ALA A 565 -9.58 35.85 -1.07
CA ALA A 565 -8.62 34.79 -1.34
C ALA A 565 -8.88 33.53 -0.49
N THR A 566 -9.15 33.74 0.79
CA THR A 566 -9.43 32.66 1.73
C THR A 566 -10.72 31.92 1.40
N GLN A 567 -11.75 32.61 0.89
CA GLN A 567 -12.96 31.95 0.38
C GLN A 567 -12.67 31.06 -0.83
N ASP A 568 -11.83 31.49 -1.78
CA ASP A 568 -11.42 30.65 -2.91
C ASP A 568 -10.71 29.37 -2.43
N ILE A 569 -9.76 29.52 -1.49
CA ILE A 569 -8.95 28.44 -0.92
C ILE A 569 -9.85 27.45 -0.16
N LEU A 570 -10.70 27.95 0.75
CA LEU A 570 -11.65 27.11 1.51
C LEU A 570 -12.67 26.45 0.59
N GLY A 571 -13.13 27.15 -0.45
CA GLY A 571 -14.00 26.60 -1.49
C GLY A 571 -13.37 25.39 -2.17
N ALA A 572 -12.09 25.47 -2.54
CA ALA A 572 -11.35 24.34 -3.13
C ALA A 572 -11.20 23.16 -2.13
N LEU A 573 -10.92 23.45 -0.86
CA LEU A 573 -10.81 22.43 0.20
C LEU A 573 -12.15 21.75 0.52
N GLY A 574 -13.24 22.52 0.50
CA GLY A 574 -14.60 22.05 0.78
C GLY A 574 -15.23 21.27 -0.37
N GLN A 575 -14.69 21.37 -1.60
CA GLN A 575 -15.14 20.56 -2.71
C GLN A 575 -14.79 19.08 -2.50
N LYS A 576 -15.72 18.19 -2.87
CA LYS A 576 -15.41 16.76 -2.94
C LYS A 576 -14.28 16.56 -3.96
N ALA A 577 -13.25 15.81 -3.55
CA ALA A 577 -12.13 15.49 -4.45
C ALA A 577 -12.70 14.77 -5.68
N ASP A 578 -12.08 14.94 -6.84
CA ASP A 578 -12.38 14.02 -7.94
C ASP A 578 -11.95 12.63 -7.47
N ASP A 579 -12.90 11.73 -7.23
CA ASP A 579 -12.58 10.37 -6.80
C ASP A 579 -11.94 9.56 -7.94
N GLY A 580 -11.64 10.18 -9.08
CA GLY A 580 -10.93 9.60 -10.21
C GLY A 580 -11.74 8.47 -10.86
N GLY A 581 -13.06 8.61 -10.85
CA GLY A 581 -14.00 7.56 -11.30
C GLY A 581 -14.31 6.48 -10.27
N PHE A 582 -13.99 6.65 -8.98
CA PHE A 582 -14.38 5.69 -7.94
C PHE A 582 -15.91 5.61 -7.79
N ASN A 583 -16.45 4.42 -8.01
CA ASN A 583 -17.86 4.13 -7.81
C ASN A 583 -18.03 3.40 -6.47
N LYS A 584 -18.32 4.16 -5.41
CA LYS A 584 -18.52 3.64 -4.04
C LYS A 584 -19.62 2.57 -3.99
N LYS A 585 -20.76 2.81 -4.66
CA LYS A 585 -21.90 1.87 -4.69
C LYS A 585 -21.49 0.55 -5.32
N ALA A 586 -20.84 0.59 -6.48
CA ALA A 586 -20.36 -0.61 -7.17
C ALA A 586 -19.28 -1.33 -6.36
N THR A 587 -18.37 -0.60 -5.71
CA THR A 587 -17.32 -1.21 -4.87
C THR A 587 -17.91 -1.94 -3.66
N ILE A 588 -18.89 -1.34 -2.97
CA ILE A 588 -19.60 -1.98 -1.86
C ILE A 588 -20.37 -3.22 -2.35
N GLY A 589 -21.11 -3.08 -3.44
CA GLY A 589 -21.83 -4.19 -4.05
C GLY A 589 -20.92 -5.34 -4.48
N LEU A 590 -19.78 -5.03 -5.09
CA LEU A 590 -18.74 -6.01 -5.44
C LEU A 590 -18.25 -6.70 -4.18
N PHE A 591 -17.88 -5.92 -3.16
CA PHE A 591 -17.33 -6.45 -1.91
C PHE A 591 -18.31 -7.42 -1.24
N LEU A 592 -19.56 -7.00 -1.05
CA LEU A 592 -20.60 -7.81 -0.40
C LEU A 592 -20.94 -9.07 -1.21
N GLY A 593 -21.16 -8.95 -2.53
CA GLY A 593 -21.52 -10.11 -3.34
C GLY A 593 -20.34 -11.08 -3.49
N ARG A 594 -19.11 -10.56 -3.52
CA ARG A 594 -17.90 -11.38 -3.48
C ARG A 594 -17.75 -12.09 -2.13
N THR A 595 -18.01 -11.42 -0.99
CA THR A 595 -18.02 -12.08 0.34
C THR A 595 -18.94 -13.29 0.36
N LEU A 596 -20.18 -13.13 -0.14
CA LEU A 596 -21.15 -14.22 -0.22
C LEU A 596 -20.70 -15.34 -1.17
N SER A 597 -20.17 -14.97 -2.34
CA SER A 597 -19.68 -15.95 -3.32
C SER A 597 -18.47 -16.73 -2.79
N ILE A 598 -17.57 -16.07 -2.05
CA ILE A 598 -16.43 -16.73 -1.41
C ILE A 598 -16.90 -17.68 -0.32
N GLY A 599 -17.80 -17.26 0.56
CA GLY A 599 -18.34 -18.15 1.60
C GLY A 599 -18.99 -19.40 1.00
N SER A 600 -19.79 -19.22 -0.05
CA SER A 600 -20.40 -20.31 -0.81
C SER A 600 -19.36 -21.19 -1.51
N PHE A 601 -18.29 -20.60 -2.03
CA PHE A 601 -17.17 -21.32 -2.64
C PHE A 601 -16.41 -22.15 -1.59
N VAL A 602 -16.15 -21.63 -0.38
CA VAL A 602 -15.50 -22.40 0.70
C VAL A 602 -16.32 -23.64 1.04
N LEU A 603 -17.62 -23.44 1.25
CA LEU A 603 -18.57 -24.52 1.54
C LEU A 603 -18.56 -25.61 0.46
N THR A 604 -18.72 -25.22 -0.80
CA THR A 604 -18.76 -26.17 -1.92
C THR A 604 -17.40 -26.80 -2.22
N ALA A 605 -16.29 -26.08 -2.02
CA ALA A 605 -14.94 -26.61 -2.21
C ALA A 605 -14.57 -27.70 -1.19
N ILE A 606 -15.01 -27.56 0.06
CA ILE A 606 -14.83 -28.61 1.08
C ILE A 606 -15.76 -29.80 0.80
N ALA A 607 -17.00 -29.55 0.37
CA ALA A 607 -17.98 -30.62 0.12
C ALA A 607 -17.70 -31.43 -1.16
N TYR A 608 -17.19 -30.79 -2.21
CA TYR A 608 -17.06 -31.41 -3.54
C TYR A 608 -16.27 -32.72 -3.56
N PRO A 609 -15.07 -32.83 -2.96
CA PRO A 609 -14.32 -34.10 -2.94
C PRO A 609 -15.10 -35.23 -2.29
N TYR A 610 -15.94 -34.93 -1.30
CA TYR A 610 -16.74 -35.92 -0.58
C TYR A 610 -18.05 -36.30 -1.28
N VAL A 611 -18.44 -35.59 -2.32
CA VAL A 611 -19.48 -36.02 -3.27
C VAL A 611 -18.84 -36.81 -4.41
N ALA A 612 -17.81 -36.24 -5.03
CA ALA A 612 -17.26 -36.74 -6.27
C ALA A 612 -16.40 -37.99 -6.08
N ALA A 613 -15.47 -38.01 -5.11
CA ALA A 613 -14.58 -39.14 -4.93
C ALA A 613 -15.31 -40.45 -4.57
N PRO A 614 -16.34 -40.48 -3.71
CA PRO A 614 -17.14 -41.68 -3.49
C PRO A 614 -17.89 -42.15 -4.75
N ALA A 615 -18.31 -41.23 -5.63
CA ALA A 615 -19.06 -41.57 -6.83
C ALA A 615 -18.21 -42.18 -7.94
N VAL A 616 -16.92 -41.83 -8.04
CA VAL A 616 -16.06 -42.22 -9.17
C VAL A 616 -14.73 -42.88 -8.79
N GLY A 617 -14.39 -42.90 -7.49
CA GLY A 617 -13.09 -43.31 -6.97
C GLY A 617 -12.06 -42.18 -7.01
N TRP A 618 -11.03 -42.25 -6.15
CA TRP A 618 -10.02 -41.20 -6.02
C TRP A 618 -9.17 -40.99 -7.29
N ALA A 619 -8.75 -42.06 -7.96
CA ALA A 619 -7.98 -41.94 -9.21
C ALA A 619 -8.81 -41.21 -10.29
N THR A 620 -10.05 -41.65 -10.52
CA THR A 620 -10.97 -41.02 -11.48
C THR A 620 -11.37 -39.61 -11.06
N PHE A 621 -11.46 -39.32 -9.76
CA PHE A 621 -11.68 -37.97 -9.24
C PHE A 621 -10.52 -37.03 -9.60
N GLY A 622 -9.28 -37.51 -9.52
CA GLY A 622 -8.12 -36.75 -9.99
C GLY A 622 -8.20 -36.45 -11.48
N THR A 623 -8.64 -37.42 -12.27
CA THR A 623 -8.92 -37.23 -13.70
C THR A 623 -10.04 -36.23 -13.96
N LEU A 624 -11.13 -36.30 -13.21
CA LEU A 624 -12.24 -35.35 -13.28
C LEU A 624 -11.78 -33.91 -13.00
N MET A 625 -10.92 -33.73 -11.99
CA MET A 625 -10.31 -32.44 -11.65
C MET A 625 -9.32 -31.96 -12.70
N ALA A 626 -8.64 -32.87 -13.40
CA ALA A 626 -7.79 -32.54 -14.53
C ALA A 626 -8.59 -32.11 -15.76
N LEU A 627 -9.73 -32.75 -16.03
CA LEU A 627 -10.56 -32.44 -17.20
C LEU A 627 -11.51 -31.24 -16.99
N GLY A 628 -11.86 -30.91 -15.75
CA GLY A 628 -12.74 -29.76 -15.43
C GLY A 628 -12.25 -28.42 -15.99
N PRO A 629 -10.98 -28.03 -15.78
CA PRO A 629 -10.45 -26.77 -16.30
C PRO A 629 -10.39 -26.66 -17.83
N LEU A 630 -10.63 -27.73 -18.60
CA LEU A 630 -10.40 -27.73 -20.05
C LEU A 630 -11.25 -26.72 -20.82
N ALA A 631 -12.52 -26.51 -20.44
CA ALA A 631 -13.32 -25.46 -21.06
C ALA A 631 -12.72 -24.08 -20.79
N ALA A 632 -12.27 -23.82 -19.57
CA ALA A 632 -11.62 -22.56 -19.21
C ALA A 632 -10.35 -22.28 -20.02
N ILE A 633 -9.60 -23.33 -20.39
CA ILE A 633 -8.44 -23.21 -21.28
C ILE A 633 -8.86 -22.67 -22.65
N ALA A 634 -9.92 -23.25 -23.24
CA ALA A 634 -10.42 -22.87 -24.56
C ALA A 634 -11.13 -21.50 -24.56
N THR A 635 -11.87 -21.17 -23.50
CA THR A 635 -12.74 -20.00 -23.45
C THR A 635 -12.09 -18.76 -22.83
N GLY A 636 -10.88 -18.85 -22.26
CA GLY A 636 -10.20 -17.69 -21.64
C GLY A 636 -10.20 -16.43 -22.52
N PRO A 637 -9.78 -16.50 -23.80
CA PRO A 637 -9.86 -15.38 -24.74
C PRO A 637 -11.30 -14.91 -25.02
N LEU A 638 -12.27 -15.83 -25.08
CA LEU A 638 -13.68 -15.51 -25.27
C LEU A 638 -14.22 -14.72 -24.07
N ASN A 639 -13.91 -15.16 -22.84
CA ASN A 639 -14.30 -14.47 -21.61
C ASN A 639 -13.77 -13.03 -21.56
N GLY A 640 -12.53 -12.81 -22.00
CA GLY A 640 -11.96 -11.47 -22.16
C GLY A 640 -12.75 -10.62 -23.17
N ALA A 641 -13.06 -11.19 -24.33
CA ALA A 641 -13.85 -10.51 -25.36
C ALA A 641 -15.30 -10.21 -24.93
N LEU A 642 -15.92 -11.07 -24.10
CA LEU A 642 -17.24 -10.84 -23.53
C LEU A 642 -17.19 -9.72 -22.48
N ALA A 643 -16.17 -9.69 -21.62
CA ALA A 643 -15.96 -8.61 -20.65
C ALA A 643 -15.71 -7.24 -21.31
N ASP A 644 -15.17 -7.22 -22.53
CA ASP A 644 -15.01 -5.98 -23.30
C ASP A 644 -16.30 -5.53 -24.02
N LYS A 645 -17.29 -6.42 -24.20
CA LYS A 645 -18.54 -6.10 -24.90
C LYS A 645 -19.70 -5.75 -23.97
N PHE A 646 -19.80 -6.44 -22.86
CA PHE A 646 -20.89 -6.26 -21.91
C PHE A 646 -20.57 -5.15 -20.90
N SER A 647 -21.59 -4.64 -20.22
CA SER A 647 -21.41 -3.76 -19.06
C SER A 647 -20.95 -4.57 -17.84
N ALA A 648 -20.43 -3.89 -16.82
CA ALA A 648 -20.08 -4.53 -15.56
C ALA A 648 -21.30 -5.23 -14.94
N ARG A 649 -22.46 -4.55 -14.93
CA ARG A 649 -23.73 -5.09 -14.44
C ARG A 649 -24.12 -6.37 -15.13
N THR A 650 -24.19 -6.38 -16.45
CA THR A 650 -24.63 -7.55 -17.22
C THR A 650 -23.66 -8.70 -17.02
N SER A 651 -22.35 -8.46 -17.16
CA SER A 651 -21.34 -9.53 -17.05
C SER A 651 -21.31 -10.18 -15.66
N MET A 652 -21.29 -9.36 -14.60
CA MET A 652 -21.23 -9.90 -13.24
C MET A 652 -22.53 -10.60 -12.84
N THR A 653 -23.68 -10.07 -13.24
CA THR A 653 -24.99 -10.71 -12.95
C THR A 653 -25.10 -12.05 -13.66
N ILE A 654 -24.74 -12.13 -14.94
CA ILE A 654 -24.73 -13.39 -15.69
C ILE A 654 -23.81 -14.42 -15.02
N ASN A 655 -22.61 -14.00 -14.59
CA ASN A 655 -21.70 -14.90 -13.86
C ASN A 655 -22.32 -15.42 -12.56
N MET A 656 -23.03 -14.59 -11.79
CA MET A 656 -23.72 -15.03 -10.57
C MET A 656 -24.88 -15.99 -10.87
N VAL A 657 -25.67 -15.74 -11.92
CA VAL A 657 -26.75 -16.64 -12.35
C VAL A 657 -26.20 -17.99 -12.80
N ILE A 658 -25.15 -18.00 -13.64
CA ILE A 658 -24.49 -19.23 -14.07
C ILE A 658 -23.97 -20.00 -12.84
N ARG A 659 -23.34 -19.31 -11.87
CA ARG A 659 -22.90 -19.95 -10.62
C ARG A 659 -24.06 -20.56 -9.84
N ALA A 660 -25.21 -19.89 -9.77
CA ALA A 660 -26.39 -20.43 -9.11
C ALA A 660 -26.88 -21.72 -9.78
N VAL A 661 -26.98 -21.71 -11.12
CA VAL A 661 -27.37 -22.89 -11.91
C VAL A 661 -26.38 -24.04 -11.71
N LEU A 662 -25.08 -23.77 -11.76
CA LEU A 662 -24.04 -24.79 -11.58
C LEU A 662 -23.99 -25.33 -10.16
N ALA A 663 -24.23 -24.49 -9.15
CA ALA A 663 -24.38 -24.94 -7.78
C ALA A 663 -25.62 -25.83 -7.61
N MET A 664 -26.68 -25.64 -8.40
CA MET A 664 -27.85 -26.52 -8.39
C MET A 664 -27.63 -27.86 -9.11
N ALA A 665 -26.63 -27.95 -10.00
CA ALA A 665 -26.41 -29.14 -10.83
C ALA A 665 -26.12 -30.40 -10.00
N LEU A 666 -25.26 -30.33 -8.98
CA LEU A 666 -24.94 -31.50 -8.15
C LEU A 666 -26.14 -31.99 -7.32
N PRO A 667 -26.88 -31.12 -6.60
CA PRO A 667 -28.14 -31.51 -5.96
C PRO A 667 -29.13 -32.14 -6.94
N ALA A 668 -29.28 -31.58 -8.15
CA ALA A 668 -30.17 -32.14 -9.16
C ALA A 668 -29.71 -33.54 -9.62
N PHE A 669 -28.41 -33.72 -9.90
CA PHE A 669 -27.88 -35.03 -10.28
C PHE A 669 -28.03 -36.06 -9.17
N ALA A 670 -27.86 -35.65 -7.91
CA ALA A 670 -28.11 -36.51 -6.75
C ALA A 670 -29.58 -36.91 -6.67
N PHE A 671 -30.49 -35.94 -6.82
CA PHE A 671 -31.93 -36.15 -6.75
C PHE A 671 -32.41 -37.12 -7.84
N PHE A 672 -31.88 -37.02 -9.05
CA PHE A 672 -32.21 -37.93 -10.15
C PHE A 672 -31.40 -39.25 -10.14
N GLY A 673 -30.49 -39.45 -9.18
CA GLY A 673 -29.68 -40.67 -9.11
C GLY A 673 -28.68 -40.83 -10.27
N ILE A 674 -28.30 -39.74 -10.93
CA ILE A 674 -27.42 -39.75 -12.12
C ILE A 674 -26.01 -39.22 -11.82
N ILE A 675 -25.58 -39.19 -10.55
CA ILE A 675 -24.20 -38.83 -10.21
C ILE A 675 -23.26 -39.94 -10.69
N ASN A 676 -22.53 -39.65 -11.75
CA ASN A 676 -21.52 -40.52 -12.33
C ASN A 676 -20.40 -39.65 -12.93
N PHE A 677 -19.39 -40.30 -13.51
CA PHE A 677 -18.26 -39.58 -14.10
C PHE A 677 -18.67 -38.52 -15.13
N TRP A 678 -19.62 -38.82 -16.02
CA TRP A 678 -19.99 -37.93 -17.12
C TRP A 678 -20.79 -36.71 -16.65
N THR A 679 -21.75 -36.89 -15.75
CA THR A 679 -22.51 -35.77 -15.19
C THR A 679 -21.62 -34.87 -14.34
N LEU A 680 -20.72 -35.45 -13.54
CA LEU A 680 -19.72 -34.70 -12.80
C LEU A 680 -18.73 -33.99 -13.73
N LEU A 681 -18.32 -34.61 -14.85
CA LEU A 681 -17.42 -34.01 -15.82
C LEU A 681 -18.07 -32.78 -16.47
N ILE A 682 -19.32 -32.88 -16.90
CA ILE A 682 -20.08 -31.75 -17.44
C ILE A 682 -20.15 -30.61 -16.41
N ALA A 683 -20.51 -30.91 -15.17
CA ALA A 683 -20.55 -29.91 -14.10
C ALA A 683 -19.17 -29.28 -13.84
N SER A 684 -18.11 -30.09 -13.83
CA SER A 684 -16.73 -29.64 -13.61
C SER A 684 -16.24 -28.72 -14.74
N ILE A 685 -16.52 -29.08 -16.00
CA ILE A 685 -16.23 -28.28 -17.19
C ILE A 685 -16.94 -26.93 -17.13
N ALA A 686 -18.25 -26.95 -16.85
CA ALA A 686 -19.04 -25.74 -16.77
C ALA A 686 -18.61 -24.84 -15.59
N ASN A 687 -18.28 -25.43 -14.45
CA ASN A 687 -17.75 -24.70 -13.29
C ASN A 687 -16.37 -24.11 -13.55
N GLY A 688 -15.48 -24.84 -14.23
CA GLY A 688 -14.19 -24.34 -14.68
C GLY A 688 -14.35 -23.11 -15.56
N TRP A 689 -15.25 -23.17 -16.56
CA TRP A 689 -15.58 -22.03 -17.41
C TRP A 689 -16.12 -20.84 -16.60
N ALA A 690 -17.11 -21.06 -15.73
CA ALA A 690 -17.74 -20.01 -14.93
C ALA A 690 -16.74 -19.32 -13.98
N LEU A 691 -15.82 -20.08 -13.38
CA LEU A 691 -14.75 -19.54 -12.55
C LEU A 691 -13.80 -18.64 -13.37
N SER A 692 -13.38 -19.11 -14.55
CA SER A 692 -12.55 -18.32 -15.47
C SER A 692 -13.24 -17.04 -15.93
N ALA A 693 -14.53 -17.12 -16.28
CA ALA A 693 -15.33 -15.96 -16.67
C ALA A 693 -15.39 -14.94 -15.52
N THR A 694 -15.70 -15.40 -14.31
CA THR A 694 -15.78 -14.54 -13.12
C THR A 694 -14.45 -13.83 -12.85
N MET A 695 -13.33 -14.56 -12.81
CA MET A 695 -12.01 -13.96 -12.53
C MET A 695 -11.60 -12.93 -13.59
N THR A 696 -11.89 -13.22 -14.87
CA THR A 696 -11.59 -12.32 -15.98
C THR A 696 -12.43 -11.05 -15.89
N THR A 697 -13.74 -11.20 -15.70
CA THR A 697 -14.70 -10.10 -15.56
C THR A 697 -14.37 -9.23 -14.34
N GLU A 698 -14.23 -9.81 -13.15
CA GLU A 698 -13.95 -9.05 -11.93
C GLU A 698 -12.66 -8.25 -12.04
N THR A 699 -11.56 -8.87 -12.49
CA THR A 699 -10.27 -8.18 -12.61
C THR A 699 -10.32 -7.03 -13.61
N ALA A 700 -11.06 -7.20 -14.72
CA ALA A 700 -11.23 -6.15 -15.72
C ALA A 700 -12.01 -4.94 -15.19
N TYR A 701 -13.04 -5.15 -14.36
CA TYR A 701 -13.89 -4.06 -13.87
C TYR A 701 -13.42 -3.46 -12.54
N VAL A 702 -12.71 -4.18 -11.67
CA VAL A 702 -12.18 -3.64 -10.40
C VAL A 702 -11.39 -2.36 -10.65
N ARG A 703 -10.50 -2.35 -11.65
CA ARG A 703 -9.73 -1.15 -12.01
C ARG A 703 -10.61 0.04 -12.41
N ARG A 704 -11.75 -0.21 -13.06
CA ARG A 704 -12.69 0.83 -13.52
C ARG A 704 -13.52 1.37 -12.37
N ILE A 705 -14.09 0.51 -11.53
CA ILE A 705 -14.92 0.92 -10.39
C ILE A 705 -14.09 1.54 -9.26
N ALA A 706 -12.82 1.14 -9.12
CA ALA A 706 -11.96 1.61 -8.05
C ALA A 706 -11.34 2.99 -8.33
N GLY A 707 -11.29 3.43 -9.59
CA GLY A 707 -10.70 4.71 -9.97
C GLY A 707 -9.26 4.85 -9.45
N LYS A 708 -8.95 6.00 -8.84
CA LYS A 708 -7.64 6.25 -8.20
C LYS A 708 -7.35 5.34 -7.00
N HIS A 709 -8.36 4.67 -6.45
CA HIS A 709 -8.26 3.77 -5.28
C HIS A 709 -8.04 2.30 -5.65
N GLN A 710 -7.63 1.98 -6.89
CA GLN A 710 -7.40 0.62 -7.37
C GLN A 710 -6.59 -0.25 -6.38
N ASN A 711 -5.47 0.26 -5.88
CA ASN A 711 -4.60 -0.51 -4.98
C ASN A 711 -5.28 -0.84 -3.64
N ALA A 712 -6.02 0.11 -3.06
CA ALA A 712 -6.73 -0.09 -1.80
C ALA A 712 -7.89 -1.07 -1.97
N VAL A 713 -8.67 -0.96 -3.06
CA VAL A 713 -9.77 -1.90 -3.36
C VAL A 713 -9.22 -3.30 -3.63
N GLN A 714 -8.14 -3.43 -4.39
CA GLN A 714 -7.49 -4.71 -4.65
C GLN A 714 -6.94 -5.35 -3.37
N ALA A 715 -6.32 -4.56 -2.50
CA ALA A 715 -5.85 -5.01 -1.19
C ALA A 715 -7.02 -5.49 -0.33
N LEU A 716 -8.11 -4.72 -0.26
CA LEU A 716 -9.32 -5.08 0.49
C LEU A 716 -9.96 -6.37 -0.04
N ILE A 717 -10.09 -6.52 -1.36
CA ILE A 717 -10.60 -7.73 -2.01
C ILE A 717 -9.73 -8.95 -1.69
N SER A 718 -8.41 -8.79 -1.70
CA SER A 718 -7.46 -9.86 -1.42
C SER A 718 -7.51 -10.27 0.05
N VAL A 719 -7.49 -9.31 0.97
CA VAL A 719 -7.62 -9.55 2.42
C VAL A 719 -8.95 -10.22 2.74
N ASN A 720 -10.07 -9.77 2.14
CA ASN A 720 -11.38 -10.36 2.36
C ASN A 720 -11.46 -11.83 1.94
N PHE A 721 -10.91 -12.16 0.76
CA PHE A 721 -10.85 -13.55 0.28
C PHE A 721 -10.15 -14.46 1.27
N VAL A 722 -8.99 -14.03 1.75
CA VAL A 722 -8.18 -14.83 2.67
C VAL A 722 -8.81 -14.86 4.06
N ALA A 723 -9.31 -13.73 4.56
CA ALA A 723 -9.93 -13.64 5.88
C ALA A 723 -11.17 -14.53 6.00
N LEU A 724 -12.03 -14.58 4.98
CA LEU A 724 -13.22 -15.45 5.00
C LEU A 724 -12.85 -16.94 5.05
N GLN A 725 -11.81 -17.35 4.32
CA GLN A 725 -11.33 -18.73 4.38
C GLN A 725 -10.82 -19.10 5.78
N VAL A 726 -10.13 -18.18 6.46
CA VAL A 726 -9.67 -18.38 7.84
C VAL A 726 -10.85 -18.42 8.80
N VAL A 727 -11.77 -17.43 8.73
CA VAL A 727 -12.93 -17.38 9.61
C VAL A 727 -13.78 -18.64 9.45
N LEU A 728 -14.17 -18.99 8.22
CA LEU A 728 -15.05 -20.13 7.98
C LEU A 728 -14.35 -21.47 8.19
N GLY A 729 -13.15 -21.64 7.65
CA GLY A 729 -12.42 -22.91 7.72
C GLY A 729 -11.82 -23.18 9.09
N LEU A 730 -11.15 -22.20 9.69
CA LEU A 730 -10.34 -22.36 10.91
C LEU A 730 -11.09 -22.03 12.20
N LEU A 731 -11.79 -20.89 12.25
CA LEU A 731 -12.42 -20.38 13.48
C LEU A 731 -13.82 -20.95 13.70
N VAL A 732 -14.68 -20.89 12.68
CA VAL A 732 -16.04 -21.43 12.72
C VAL A 732 -16.02 -22.95 12.58
N GLY A 733 -15.05 -23.50 11.87
CA GLY A 733 -14.96 -24.92 11.61
C GLY A 733 -16.06 -25.42 10.68
N ILE A 734 -16.38 -24.67 9.61
CA ILE A 734 -17.52 -24.93 8.72
C ILE A 734 -17.55 -26.37 8.16
N GLY A 735 -16.40 -27.03 8.12
CA GLY A 735 -16.27 -28.44 7.76
C GLY A 735 -17.05 -29.41 8.66
N SER A 736 -17.24 -29.12 9.95
CA SER A 736 -18.06 -29.96 10.83
C SER A 736 -19.53 -29.97 10.42
N TYR A 737 -20.04 -28.84 9.94
CA TYR A 737 -21.39 -28.75 9.39
C TYR A 737 -21.51 -29.56 8.11
N ILE A 738 -20.47 -29.57 7.26
CA ILE A 738 -20.43 -30.39 6.06
C ILE A 738 -20.40 -31.89 6.41
N ASP A 739 -19.68 -32.28 7.47
CA ASP A 739 -19.69 -33.66 7.97
C ASP A 739 -21.05 -34.07 8.53
N ALA A 740 -21.81 -33.13 9.12
CA ALA A 740 -23.14 -33.37 9.68
C ALA A 740 -24.28 -33.32 8.64
N TRP A 741 -24.07 -32.64 7.51
CA TRP A 741 -25.07 -32.47 6.46
C TRP A 741 -24.94 -33.51 5.36
N ALA A 742 -25.99 -33.63 4.54
CA ALA A 742 -25.85 -34.29 3.26
C ALA A 742 -24.79 -33.54 2.42
N PRO A 743 -23.85 -34.24 1.75
CA PRO A 743 -22.79 -33.61 0.97
C PRO A 743 -23.28 -32.64 -0.14
N THR A 744 -24.55 -32.72 -0.53
CA THR A 744 -25.20 -31.85 -1.52
C THR A 744 -25.80 -30.56 -0.92
N THR A 745 -26.07 -30.51 0.39
CA THR A 745 -26.65 -29.33 1.06
C THR A 745 -25.81 -28.05 0.87
N PRO A 746 -24.47 -28.07 0.98
CA PRO A 746 -23.63 -26.89 0.71
C PRO A 746 -23.83 -26.30 -0.70
N PHE A 747 -24.11 -27.15 -1.68
CA PHE A 747 -24.37 -26.74 -3.06
C PHE A 747 -25.74 -26.06 -3.22
N LEU A 748 -26.78 -26.56 -2.53
CA LEU A 748 -28.09 -25.91 -2.48
C LEU A 748 -28.02 -24.52 -1.82
N ILE A 749 -27.32 -24.42 -0.68
CA ILE A 749 -27.08 -23.13 0.00
C ILE A 749 -26.37 -22.16 -0.95
N SER A 750 -25.33 -22.62 -1.64
CA SER A 750 -24.61 -21.82 -2.63
C SER A 750 -25.53 -21.36 -3.76
N ALA A 751 -26.39 -22.23 -4.31
CA ALA A 751 -27.31 -21.87 -5.37
C ALA A 751 -28.30 -20.77 -4.93
N ILE A 752 -28.88 -20.91 -3.74
CA ILE A 752 -29.80 -19.92 -3.16
C ILE A 752 -29.06 -18.59 -2.92
N ALA A 753 -27.89 -18.63 -2.29
CA ALA A 753 -27.12 -17.41 -2.01
C ALA A 753 -26.75 -16.65 -3.29
N HIS A 754 -26.38 -17.35 -4.36
CA HIS A 754 -26.06 -16.72 -5.64
C HIS A 754 -27.30 -16.18 -6.36
N ALA A 755 -28.39 -16.95 -6.43
CA ALA A 755 -29.61 -16.55 -7.14
C ALA A 755 -30.39 -15.44 -6.41
N ALA A 756 -30.61 -15.60 -5.11
CA ALA A 756 -31.50 -14.73 -4.33
C ALA A 756 -30.79 -13.49 -3.78
N ILE A 757 -29.46 -13.51 -3.62
CA ILE A 757 -28.73 -12.42 -2.97
C ILE A 757 -27.65 -11.84 -3.89
N ALA A 758 -26.68 -12.66 -4.33
CA ALA A 758 -25.52 -12.13 -5.06
C ALA A 758 -25.89 -11.55 -6.44
N ALA A 759 -26.75 -12.22 -7.22
CA ALA A 759 -27.16 -11.74 -8.52
C ALA A 759 -27.98 -10.43 -8.45
N PRO A 760 -29.03 -10.30 -7.60
CA PRO A 760 -29.72 -9.03 -7.40
C PRO A 760 -28.78 -7.92 -6.92
N LEU A 761 -27.88 -8.24 -5.99
CA LEU A 761 -26.91 -7.27 -5.48
C LEU A 761 -26.01 -6.74 -6.61
N MET A 762 -25.46 -7.61 -7.47
CA MET A 762 -24.67 -7.19 -8.63
C MET A 762 -25.51 -6.36 -9.61
N TRP A 763 -26.75 -6.75 -9.85
CA TRP A 763 -27.65 -6.03 -10.74
C TRP A 763 -27.90 -4.58 -10.28
N PHE A 764 -28.21 -4.38 -8.99
CA PHE A 764 -28.58 -3.07 -8.46
C PHE A 764 -27.37 -2.17 -8.13
N THR A 765 -26.18 -2.73 -7.94
CA THR A 765 -24.99 -1.97 -7.51
C THR A 765 -24.01 -1.67 -8.64
N MET A 766 -23.92 -2.51 -9.65
CA MET A 766 -22.95 -2.34 -10.74
C MET A 766 -23.42 -1.31 -11.79
N PRO A 767 -22.47 -0.56 -12.37
CA PRO A 767 -22.78 0.37 -13.46
C PRO A 767 -23.18 -0.39 -14.74
N SER A 768 -24.12 0.18 -15.47
CA SER A 768 -24.59 -0.31 -16.78
C SER A 768 -23.76 0.21 -17.94
N ASP A 769 -22.79 1.09 -17.69
CA ASP A 769 -21.98 1.70 -18.74
C ASP A 769 -21.15 0.64 -19.46
N LYS A 770 -21.21 0.70 -20.79
CA LYS A 770 -20.35 -0.15 -21.63
C LYS A 770 -18.91 0.33 -21.49
N PRO A 771 -17.92 -0.58 -21.61
CA PRO A 771 -16.52 -0.19 -21.71
C PRO A 771 -16.39 0.85 -22.83
N MET A 772 -15.66 1.95 -22.61
CA MET A 772 -15.32 2.87 -23.69
C MET A 772 -14.57 2.06 -24.75
N GLY A 773 -15.23 1.74 -25.85
CA GLY A 773 -14.56 1.17 -27.01
C GLY A 773 -13.47 2.13 -27.45
N ASN A 774 -12.41 1.63 -28.07
CA ASN A 774 -11.43 2.50 -28.74
C ASN A 774 -12.20 3.45 -29.66
N ALA A 775 -12.28 4.74 -29.30
CA ALA A 775 -13.01 5.75 -30.08
C ALA A 775 -12.47 5.86 -31.52
N ASN A 776 -11.23 5.40 -31.73
CA ASN A 776 -10.54 5.38 -33.02
C ASN A 776 -10.71 4.07 -33.80
N ALA A 777 -11.35 3.04 -33.24
CA ALA A 777 -11.59 1.80 -33.97
C ALA A 777 -12.74 2.04 -34.96
N LYS A 778 -12.40 2.18 -36.25
CA LYS A 778 -13.41 2.21 -37.32
C LYS A 778 -14.37 1.02 -37.11
N PRO A 779 -15.69 1.22 -37.16
CA PRO A 779 -16.65 0.13 -37.05
C PRO A 779 -16.38 -0.86 -38.18
N GLN A 780 -15.70 -1.98 -37.85
CA GLN A 780 -15.49 -3.05 -38.80
C GLN A 780 -16.85 -3.69 -39.09
N ALA A 781 -17.21 -3.77 -40.38
CA ALA A 781 -18.36 -4.53 -40.83
C ALA A 781 -18.25 -5.95 -40.27
N LYS A 782 -19.26 -6.35 -39.49
CA LYS A 782 -19.28 -7.63 -38.79
C LYS A 782 -19.48 -8.73 -39.82
N ALA A 783 -18.41 -9.42 -40.23
CA ALA A 783 -18.51 -10.66 -41.00
C ALA A 783 -19.53 -11.61 -40.35
N PRO A 784 -20.37 -12.35 -41.10
CA PRO A 784 -21.30 -13.33 -40.54
C PRO A 784 -20.62 -14.30 -39.57
N PHE A 785 -21.35 -14.78 -38.56
CA PHE A 785 -20.80 -15.72 -37.57
C PHE A 785 -20.24 -16.98 -38.24
N SER A 786 -20.92 -17.48 -39.28
CA SER A 786 -20.49 -18.62 -40.08
C SER A 786 -19.13 -18.41 -40.74
N GLU A 787 -18.88 -17.23 -41.31
CA GLU A 787 -17.59 -16.90 -41.93
C GLU A 787 -16.47 -16.85 -40.89
N ARG A 788 -16.75 -16.26 -39.71
CA ARG A 788 -15.78 -16.24 -38.60
C ARG A 788 -15.50 -17.63 -38.05
N ALA A 789 -16.54 -18.45 -37.90
CA ALA A 789 -16.41 -19.83 -37.44
C ALA A 789 -15.63 -20.68 -38.46
N GLY A 790 -15.91 -20.53 -39.75
CA GLY A 790 -15.18 -21.18 -40.84
C GLY A 790 -13.72 -20.75 -40.89
N ALA A 791 -13.44 -19.45 -40.79
CA ALA A 791 -12.07 -18.93 -40.72
C ALA A 791 -11.32 -19.44 -39.48
N PHE A 792 -11.99 -19.51 -38.32
CA PHE A 792 -11.42 -20.06 -37.10
C PHE A 792 -11.12 -21.56 -37.24
N ALA A 793 -12.07 -22.35 -37.75
CA ALA A 793 -11.90 -23.78 -37.97
C ALA A 793 -10.77 -24.05 -38.97
N LYS A 794 -10.73 -23.31 -40.09
CA LYS A 794 -9.65 -23.41 -41.08
C LYS A 794 -8.30 -22.98 -40.51
N LYS A 795 -8.26 -22.02 -39.58
CA LYS A 795 -7.02 -21.57 -38.95
C LYS A 795 -6.47 -22.57 -37.95
N TYR A 796 -7.33 -23.20 -37.16
CA TYR A 796 -6.92 -24.06 -36.03
C TYR A 796 -7.25 -25.55 -36.22
N TRP A 797 -7.41 -26.02 -37.48
CA TRP A 797 -7.79 -27.42 -37.74
C TRP A 797 -6.76 -28.44 -37.24
N LYS A 798 -5.46 -28.11 -37.29
CA LYS A 798 -4.38 -29.00 -36.83
C LYS A 798 -4.44 -29.16 -35.31
N GLU A 799 -4.67 -28.07 -34.60
CA GLU A 799 -4.82 -28.03 -33.16
C GLU A 799 -6.10 -28.75 -32.72
N ALA A 800 -7.20 -28.57 -33.47
CA ALA A 800 -8.44 -29.31 -33.25
C ALA A 800 -8.26 -30.81 -33.46
N LEU A 801 -7.57 -31.23 -34.53
CA LEU A 801 -7.25 -32.63 -34.80
C LEU A 801 -6.35 -33.23 -33.71
N LEU A 802 -5.31 -32.51 -33.28
CA LEU A 802 -4.44 -32.94 -32.17
C LEU A 802 -5.24 -33.09 -30.86
N THR A 803 -6.16 -32.16 -30.59
CA THR A 803 -7.05 -32.22 -29.42
C THR A 803 -8.00 -33.41 -29.52
N ALA A 804 -8.59 -33.67 -30.69
CA ALA A 804 -9.44 -34.83 -30.93
C ALA A 804 -8.67 -36.15 -30.75
N ALA A 805 -7.45 -36.23 -31.28
CA ALA A 805 -6.56 -37.38 -31.09
C ALA A 805 -6.20 -37.57 -29.62
N ALA A 806 -5.93 -36.49 -28.88
CA ALA A 806 -5.67 -36.54 -27.46
C ALA A 806 -6.89 -36.99 -26.64
N ILE A 807 -8.10 -36.56 -27.02
CA ILE A 807 -9.36 -37.06 -26.43
C ILE A 807 -9.52 -38.56 -26.73
N GLY A 808 -9.30 -38.99 -27.96
CA GLY A 808 -9.32 -40.42 -28.32
C GLY A 808 -8.30 -41.24 -27.52
N SER A 809 -7.13 -40.67 -27.24
CA SER A 809 -6.08 -41.33 -26.45
C SER A 809 -6.50 -41.60 -24.99
N TYR A 810 -7.47 -40.85 -24.45
CA TYR A 810 -7.99 -41.07 -23.10
C TYR A 810 -8.61 -42.46 -22.93
N GLY A 811 -9.26 -42.98 -23.98
CA GLY A 811 -9.83 -44.34 -23.96
C GLY A 811 -8.77 -45.44 -23.82
N PHE A 812 -7.51 -45.16 -24.15
CA PHE A 812 -6.40 -46.10 -24.07
C PHE A 812 -5.51 -45.88 -22.84
N PHE A 813 -5.22 -44.62 -22.49
CA PHE A 813 -4.28 -44.29 -21.42
C PHE A 813 -4.94 -43.90 -20.10
N HIS A 814 -6.26 -43.68 -20.08
CA HIS A 814 -7.02 -43.18 -18.92
C HIS A 814 -6.39 -41.93 -18.25
N SER A 815 -5.65 -41.13 -19.02
CA SER A 815 -4.92 -39.96 -18.53
C SER A 815 -5.42 -38.70 -19.21
N ALA A 816 -5.68 -37.66 -18.41
CA ALA A 816 -6.03 -36.34 -18.91
C ALA A 816 -4.82 -35.54 -19.45
N LEU A 817 -3.59 -36.02 -19.22
CA LEU A 817 -2.36 -35.30 -19.57
C LEU A 817 -2.21 -35.03 -21.08
N PRO A 818 -2.49 -35.99 -22.00
CA PRO A 818 -2.45 -35.71 -23.43
C PRO A 818 -3.44 -34.61 -23.84
N ILE A 819 -4.65 -34.59 -23.26
CA ILE A 819 -5.68 -33.60 -23.57
C ILE A 819 -5.23 -32.21 -23.09
N ALA A 820 -4.74 -32.12 -21.85
CA ALA A 820 -4.21 -30.87 -21.29
C ALA A 820 -3.03 -30.34 -22.13
N GLY A 821 -2.12 -31.22 -22.57
CA GLY A 821 -0.99 -30.89 -23.43
C GLY A 821 -1.40 -30.39 -24.81
N ALA A 822 -2.37 -31.06 -25.46
CA ALA A 822 -2.90 -30.65 -26.76
C ALA A 822 -3.61 -29.29 -26.70
N LEU A 823 -4.44 -29.06 -25.68
CA LEU A 823 -5.11 -27.78 -25.48
C LEU A 823 -4.12 -26.66 -25.10
N PHE A 824 -3.08 -26.97 -24.33
CA PHE A 824 -2.01 -26.01 -24.08
C PHE A 824 -1.33 -25.61 -25.38
N TYR A 825 -0.93 -26.58 -26.19
CA TYR A 825 -0.33 -26.34 -27.50
C TYR A 825 -1.24 -25.47 -28.36
N TRP A 826 -2.55 -25.75 -28.40
CA TRP A 826 -3.51 -24.90 -29.10
C TRP A 826 -3.49 -23.46 -28.58
N VAL A 827 -3.58 -23.25 -27.26
CA VAL A 827 -3.51 -21.92 -26.66
C VAL A 827 -2.23 -21.20 -27.06
N LEU A 828 -1.07 -21.88 -27.08
CA LEU A 828 0.21 -21.32 -27.51
C LEU A 828 0.19 -20.83 -28.98
N GLN A 829 -0.67 -21.39 -29.82
CA GLN A 829 -0.80 -21.01 -31.23
C GLN A 829 -1.76 -19.85 -31.47
N THR A 830 -2.52 -19.42 -30.46
CA THR A 830 -3.44 -18.29 -30.59
C THR A 830 -2.70 -16.97 -30.83
N ASP A 831 -3.30 -16.08 -31.64
CA ASP A 831 -2.71 -14.77 -31.95
C ASP A 831 -2.44 -13.95 -30.69
N THR A 832 -3.33 -14.04 -29.69
CA THR A 832 -3.16 -13.35 -28.41
C THR A 832 -1.91 -13.82 -27.68
N VAL A 833 -1.61 -15.13 -27.64
CA VAL A 833 -0.38 -15.61 -27.00
C VAL A 833 0.86 -15.23 -27.80
N LYS A 834 0.79 -15.26 -29.13
CA LYS A 834 1.88 -14.82 -30.02
C LYS A 834 2.19 -13.33 -29.79
N ALA A 835 1.18 -12.48 -29.77
CA ALA A 835 1.30 -11.06 -29.44
C ALA A 835 1.82 -10.81 -28.02
N LEU A 836 1.36 -11.61 -27.04
CA LEU A 836 1.85 -11.54 -25.65
C LEU A 836 3.34 -11.91 -25.55
N ARG A 837 3.81 -12.92 -26.30
CA ARG A 837 5.23 -13.30 -26.39
C ARG A 837 6.06 -12.24 -27.11
N ALA A 838 5.48 -11.59 -28.12
CA ALA A 838 6.07 -10.44 -28.81
C ALA A 838 6.06 -9.16 -27.94
N GLY A 839 5.40 -9.18 -26.78
CA GLY A 839 5.33 -8.07 -25.84
C GLY A 839 4.37 -6.95 -26.29
N GLU A 840 3.47 -7.18 -27.25
CA GLU A 840 2.61 -6.14 -27.84
C GLU A 840 1.62 -5.53 -26.83
N PHE A 841 1.26 -6.28 -25.78
CA PHE A 841 0.30 -5.82 -24.77
C PHE A 841 0.94 -5.15 -23.55
N ARG A 842 2.27 -4.97 -23.55
CA ARG A 842 2.98 -4.40 -22.41
C ARG A 842 2.92 -2.89 -22.40
N GLU A 843 2.98 -2.32 -21.20
CA GLU A 843 3.26 -0.89 -21.02
C GLU A 843 4.77 -0.68 -21.11
N VAL A 844 5.25 0.22 -21.97
CA VAL A 844 6.69 0.45 -22.17
C VAL A 844 7.25 1.21 -20.96
N ALA A 845 8.15 0.58 -20.21
CA ALA A 845 8.72 1.17 -19.00
C ALA A 845 9.72 2.30 -19.33
N PRO A 846 9.96 3.28 -18.44
CA PRO A 846 10.94 4.35 -18.68
C PRO A 846 12.33 3.80 -19.06
N ARG A 847 12.82 2.81 -18.30
CA ARG A 847 14.08 2.11 -18.60
C ARG A 847 14.09 1.43 -19.96
N GLU A 848 12.95 0.92 -20.40
CA GLU A 848 12.84 0.29 -21.71
C GLU A 848 12.98 1.33 -22.84
N LYS A 849 12.40 2.53 -22.67
CA LYS A 849 12.60 3.65 -23.61
C LYS A 849 14.06 4.09 -23.67
N GLU A 850 14.76 4.13 -22.52
CA GLU A 850 16.19 4.43 -22.48
C GLU A 850 17.01 3.40 -23.26
N ILE A 851 16.70 2.10 -23.11
CA ILE A 851 17.38 1.02 -23.82
C ILE A 851 17.09 1.10 -25.33
N GLU A 852 15.84 1.38 -25.71
CA GLU A 852 15.45 1.56 -27.12
C GLU A 852 16.17 2.78 -27.73
N ALA A 853 16.27 3.89 -27.00
CA ALA A 853 17.04 5.07 -27.44
C ALA A 853 18.54 4.76 -27.57
N ALA A 854 19.12 4.04 -26.61
CA ALA A 854 20.52 3.64 -26.65
C ALA A 854 20.83 2.66 -27.79
N LEU A 855 19.92 1.72 -28.07
CA LEU A 855 20.03 0.81 -29.21
C LEU A 855 19.93 1.55 -30.55
N LYS A 856 19.03 2.53 -30.64
CA LYS A 856 18.89 3.37 -31.84
C LYS A 856 20.12 4.26 -32.06
N ALA A 857 20.70 4.80 -30.99
CA ALA A 857 21.93 5.58 -31.08
C ALA A 857 23.16 4.76 -31.53
N LYS A 858 23.11 3.43 -31.38
CA LYS A 858 24.16 2.49 -31.75
C LYS A 858 23.75 1.57 -32.90
N GLU A 859 22.79 2.01 -33.71
CA GLU A 859 22.30 1.24 -34.85
C GLU A 859 23.44 1.01 -35.86
N GLY A 860 23.63 -0.24 -36.29
CA GLY A 860 24.75 -0.65 -37.15
C GLY A 860 26.03 -1.08 -36.41
N GLN A 861 26.13 -0.88 -35.10
CA GLN A 861 27.29 -1.32 -34.30
C GLN A 861 27.01 -2.68 -33.63
N ASP A 862 27.85 -3.69 -33.87
CA ASP A 862 27.76 -5.01 -33.21
C ASP A 862 28.85 -5.17 -32.13
N THR A 863 28.71 -4.39 -31.05
CA THR A 863 29.63 -4.41 -29.92
C THR A 863 29.09 -5.29 -28.79
N PRO A 864 29.93 -5.73 -27.84
CA PRO A 864 29.47 -6.44 -26.63
C PRO A 864 28.40 -5.64 -25.86
N GLU A 865 28.46 -4.31 -25.93
CA GLU A 865 27.49 -3.44 -25.30
C GLU A 865 26.14 -3.44 -26.02
N THR A 866 26.11 -3.36 -27.36
CA THR A 866 24.85 -3.48 -28.11
C THR A 866 24.25 -4.87 -27.98
N ALA A 867 25.06 -5.93 -27.90
CA ALA A 867 24.59 -7.28 -27.56
C ALA A 867 23.98 -7.36 -26.15
N ALA A 868 24.58 -6.71 -25.15
CA ALA A 868 24.04 -6.62 -23.79
C ALA A 868 22.71 -5.85 -23.75
N LEU A 869 22.61 -4.72 -24.46
CA LEU A 869 21.38 -3.93 -24.58
C LEU A 869 20.27 -4.70 -25.32
N LYS A 870 20.60 -5.40 -26.42
CA LYS A 870 19.66 -6.28 -27.15
C LYS A 870 19.13 -7.39 -26.22
N LYS A 871 20.02 -7.98 -25.42
CA LYS A 871 19.64 -9.00 -24.42
C LYS A 871 18.74 -8.41 -23.33
N GLU A 872 19.08 -7.24 -22.79
CA GLU A 872 18.26 -6.55 -21.79
C GLU A 872 16.87 -6.21 -22.36
N ALA A 873 16.81 -5.63 -23.55
CA ALA A 873 15.56 -5.34 -24.28
C ALA A 873 14.71 -6.60 -24.48
N GLY A 874 15.32 -7.73 -24.85
CA GLY A 874 14.63 -9.01 -24.96
C GLY A 874 14.00 -9.48 -23.65
N ILE A 875 14.67 -9.26 -22.51
CA ILE A 875 14.12 -9.57 -21.19
C ILE A 875 12.92 -8.67 -20.88
N TRP A 876 13.03 -7.35 -21.13
CA TRP A 876 11.93 -6.40 -20.92
C TRP A 876 10.72 -6.68 -21.82
N LYS A 877 10.95 -7.06 -23.08
CA LYS A 877 9.91 -7.42 -24.06
C LYS A 877 9.11 -8.66 -23.63
N GLY A 878 9.80 -9.69 -23.14
CA GLY A 878 9.18 -10.96 -22.73
C GLY A 878 8.60 -11.00 -21.31
N ARG A 879 8.73 -9.93 -20.51
CA ARG A 879 8.43 -9.96 -19.07
C ARG A 879 6.99 -10.31 -18.72
N GLN A 880 6.02 -9.84 -19.52
CA GLN A 880 4.60 -10.08 -19.29
C GLN A 880 4.24 -11.56 -19.48
N PHE A 881 4.72 -12.16 -20.58
CA PHE A 881 4.55 -13.59 -20.84
C PHE A 881 5.17 -14.45 -19.75
N LYS A 882 6.40 -14.13 -19.32
CA LYS A 882 7.08 -14.85 -18.23
C LYS A 882 6.33 -14.75 -16.91
N THR A 883 5.73 -13.60 -16.61
CA THR A 883 4.90 -13.43 -15.42
C THR A 883 3.70 -14.35 -15.44
N VAL A 884 2.98 -14.42 -16.57
CA VAL A 884 1.86 -15.37 -16.76
C VAL A 884 2.31 -16.81 -16.54
N LEU A 885 3.47 -17.18 -17.08
CA LEU A 885 4.03 -18.52 -16.93
C LEU A 885 4.37 -18.83 -15.46
N TYR A 886 4.98 -17.90 -14.72
CA TYR A 886 5.27 -18.08 -13.30
C TYR A 886 3.98 -18.15 -12.47
N SER A 887 2.98 -17.30 -12.74
CA SER A 887 1.68 -17.39 -12.05
C SER A 887 0.99 -18.75 -12.28
N ALA A 888 1.05 -19.28 -13.50
CA ALA A 888 0.53 -20.61 -13.82
C ALA A 888 1.37 -21.74 -13.19
N GLY A 889 2.69 -21.61 -13.20
CA GLY A 889 3.63 -22.52 -12.54
C GLY A 889 3.44 -22.59 -11.02
N GLN A 890 2.94 -21.52 -10.39
CA GLN A 890 2.57 -21.55 -8.97
C GLN A 890 1.27 -22.34 -8.76
N ALA A 891 0.31 -22.19 -9.67
CA ALA A 891 -1.01 -22.80 -9.60
C ALA A 891 -0.93 -24.34 -9.68
N VAL A 892 -0.08 -24.89 -10.57
CA VAL A 892 0.14 -26.35 -10.69
C VAL A 892 0.63 -26.99 -9.39
N MET A 893 1.33 -26.25 -8.54
CA MET A 893 1.74 -26.78 -7.23
C MET A 893 0.61 -26.64 -6.21
N THR A 894 -0.08 -25.50 -6.21
CA THR A 894 -1.07 -25.16 -5.16
C THR A 894 -2.38 -25.94 -5.28
N TYR A 895 -3.06 -25.87 -6.42
CA TYR A 895 -4.44 -26.33 -6.53
C TYR A 895 -4.60 -27.85 -6.48
N PRO A 896 -3.73 -28.65 -7.13
CA PRO A 896 -3.76 -30.11 -6.99
C PRO A 896 -3.54 -30.55 -5.55
N PHE A 897 -2.60 -29.92 -4.86
CA PHE A 897 -2.40 -30.24 -3.45
C PHE A 897 -3.61 -29.84 -2.61
N GLN A 898 -4.13 -28.62 -2.80
CA GLN A 898 -5.26 -28.09 -2.05
C GLN A 898 -6.56 -28.90 -2.24
N ASN A 899 -6.91 -29.25 -3.48
CA ASN A 899 -8.24 -29.80 -3.80
C ASN A 899 -8.25 -31.31 -4.07
N PHE A 900 -7.08 -31.95 -4.08
CA PHE A 900 -6.97 -33.41 -4.25
C PHE A 900 -6.18 -34.07 -3.12
N ALA A 901 -4.93 -33.65 -2.88
CA ALA A 901 -4.10 -34.27 -1.85
C ALA A 901 -4.65 -34.04 -0.43
N LEU A 902 -4.97 -32.79 -0.05
CA LEU A 902 -5.47 -32.48 1.29
C LEU A 902 -6.80 -33.19 1.62
N PRO A 903 -7.82 -33.25 0.72
CA PRO A 903 -9.01 -34.03 0.99
C PRO A 903 -8.73 -35.53 1.18
N LEU A 904 -7.84 -36.11 0.38
CA LEU A 904 -7.44 -37.51 0.50
C LEU A 904 -6.71 -37.77 1.83
N ILE A 905 -5.76 -36.91 2.20
CA ILE A 905 -5.06 -36.95 3.49
C ILE A 905 -6.07 -36.83 4.65
N ALA A 906 -7.04 -35.92 4.56
CA ALA A 906 -8.05 -35.76 5.59
C ALA A 906 -8.86 -37.05 5.80
N VAL A 907 -9.30 -37.70 4.72
CA VAL A 907 -10.00 -39.00 4.82
C VAL A 907 -9.11 -40.09 5.40
N LEU A 908 -7.82 -40.13 5.03
CA LEU A 908 -6.89 -41.12 5.56
C LEU A 908 -6.62 -40.94 7.06
N LEU A 909 -6.60 -39.70 7.56
CA LEU A 909 -6.25 -39.40 8.94
C LEU A 909 -7.42 -39.51 9.93
N VAL A 910 -8.64 -39.15 9.53
CA VAL A 910 -9.80 -39.14 10.45
C VAL A 910 -10.97 -40.01 9.98
N GLY A 911 -10.87 -40.64 8.81
CA GLY A 911 -11.92 -41.50 8.27
C GLY A 911 -13.07 -40.71 7.65
N THR A 912 -14.27 -41.29 7.67
CA THR A 912 -15.47 -40.68 7.06
C THR A 912 -16.06 -39.56 7.89
N ALA A 913 -15.89 -39.63 9.22
CA ALA A 913 -16.34 -38.62 10.18
C ALA A 913 -15.21 -37.63 10.47
N GLY A 914 -15.50 -36.33 10.43
CA GLY A 914 -14.52 -35.28 10.74
C GLY A 914 -13.57 -34.90 9.60
N LYS A 915 -13.67 -35.55 8.43
CA LYS A 915 -12.86 -35.24 7.24
C LYS A 915 -13.08 -33.81 6.76
N GLY A 916 -14.33 -33.35 6.75
CA GLY A 916 -14.70 -31.99 6.38
C GLY A 916 -14.11 -30.99 7.35
N LEU A 917 -14.22 -31.24 8.67
CA LEU A 917 -13.62 -30.41 9.70
C LEU A 917 -12.09 -30.32 9.54
N LEU A 918 -11.40 -31.44 9.37
CA LEU A 918 -9.94 -31.44 9.21
C LEU A 918 -9.52 -30.71 7.93
N LEU A 919 -10.17 -30.98 6.78
CA LEU A 919 -9.90 -30.27 5.53
C LEU A 919 -10.15 -28.77 5.68
N GLY A 920 -11.27 -28.37 6.27
CA GLY A 920 -11.62 -26.97 6.52
C GLY A 920 -10.56 -26.27 7.38
N LYS A 921 -10.08 -26.91 8.44
CA LYS A 921 -9.01 -26.38 9.28
C LYS A 921 -7.68 -26.28 8.51
N LEU A 922 -7.29 -27.29 7.72
CA LEU A 922 -6.04 -27.28 6.94
C LEU A 922 -6.04 -26.16 5.88
N LEU A 923 -7.15 -25.99 5.17
CA LEU A 923 -7.35 -24.87 4.25
C LEU A 923 -7.31 -23.54 5.01
N GLY A 924 -8.00 -23.46 6.15
CA GLY A 924 -8.00 -22.29 7.03
C GLY A 924 -6.60 -21.90 7.47
N ALA A 925 -5.75 -22.85 7.87
CA ALA A 925 -4.35 -22.62 8.24
C ALA A 925 -3.51 -22.12 7.06
N MET A 926 -3.69 -22.70 5.87
CA MET A 926 -3.05 -22.22 4.64
C MET A 926 -3.42 -20.77 4.35
N TYR A 927 -4.71 -20.42 4.41
CA TYR A 927 -5.11 -19.04 4.21
C TYR A 927 -4.68 -18.15 5.39
N PHE A 928 -4.50 -18.67 6.60
CA PHE A 928 -4.08 -17.84 7.72
C PHE A 928 -2.63 -17.37 7.58
N GLY A 929 -1.73 -18.23 7.11
CA GLY A 929 -0.36 -17.83 6.76
C GLY A 929 -0.37 -16.73 5.69
N ASN A 930 -1.18 -16.90 4.65
CA ASN A 930 -1.37 -15.91 3.59
C ASN A 930 -1.92 -14.57 4.16
N LEU A 931 -2.84 -14.62 5.12
CA LEU A 931 -3.45 -13.45 5.74
C LEU A 931 -2.44 -12.64 6.55
N ILE A 932 -1.62 -13.33 7.34
CA ILE A 932 -0.53 -12.74 8.13
C ILE A 932 0.38 -11.95 7.19
N ALA A 933 0.86 -12.55 6.10
CA ALA A 933 1.77 -11.88 5.21
C ALA A 933 1.12 -10.75 4.37
N ASN A 934 -0.12 -10.92 3.90
CA ASN A 934 -0.81 -9.89 3.12
C ASN A 934 -1.26 -8.70 3.98
N SER A 935 -1.59 -8.90 5.26
CA SER A 935 -1.99 -7.83 6.17
C SER A 935 -0.86 -6.81 6.39
N SER A 936 0.41 -7.23 6.28
CA SER A 936 1.56 -6.34 6.37
C SER A 936 1.86 -5.59 5.08
N GLN A 937 1.21 -5.96 3.97
CA GLN A 937 1.40 -5.35 2.66
C GLN A 937 0.20 -4.50 2.25
N ALA A 938 -0.98 -4.73 2.83
CA ALA A 938 -2.19 -4.00 2.49
C ALA A 938 -2.04 -2.48 2.68
N ALA A 939 -2.01 -1.73 1.58
CA ALA A 939 -2.09 -0.27 1.62
C ALA A 939 -3.56 0.15 1.63
N LEU A 940 -4.10 0.35 2.83
CA LEU A 940 -5.44 0.87 3.03
C LEU A 940 -5.38 2.35 3.44
N PRO A 941 -6.36 3.17 3.04
CA PRO A 941 -6.42 4.56 3.47
C PRO A 941 -6.50 4.66 4.99
N GLU A 942 -6.12 5.80 5.54
CA GLU A 942 -6.38 6.11 6.93
C GLU A 942 -7.88 6.12 7.20
N ILE A 943 -8.27 5.50 8.30
CA ILE A 943 -9.66 5.45 8.76
C ILE A 943 -9.70 6.28 10.05
N ARG A 944 -10.59 7.27 10.10
CA ARG A 944 -10.90 7.96 11.35
C ARG A 944 -11.83 7.07 12.16
N LEU A 945 -11.34 6.58 13.30
CA LEU A 945 -12.14 5.89 14.29
C LEU A 945 -12.39 6.84 15.47
N PRO A 946 -13.63 6.95 15.97
CA PRO A 946 -13.90 7.72 17.18
C PRO A 946 -12.96 7.30 18.31
N LEU A 947 -12.45 8.26 19.09
CA LEU A 947 -11.56 8.07 20.26
C LEU A 947 -10.13 7.59 19.95
N LEU A 948 -9.94 6.82 18.89
CA LEU A 948 -8.62 6.34 18.47
C LEU A 948 -7.93 7.32 17.50
N GLY A 949 -8.71 8.19 16.86
CA GLY A 949 -8.24 9.15 15.87
C GLY A 949 -8.07 8.51 14.49
N ARG A 950 -7.18 9.06 13.66
CA ARG A 950 -6.84 8.48 12.37
C ARG A 950 -5.84 7.36 12.55
N ILE A 951 -6.26 6.14 12.20
CA ILE A 951 -5.39 4.97 12.19
C ILE A 951 -5.21 4.53 10.73
N PRO A 952 -3.99 4.23 10.28
CA PRO A 952 -3.79 3.61 8.97
C PRO A 952 -4.63 2.34 8.88
N GLY A 953 -5.50 2.20 7.87
CA GLY A 953 -6.39 1.04 7.76
C GLY A 953 -5.65 -0.31 7.78
N GLN A 954 -4.38 -0.30 7.35
CA GLN A 954 -3.46 -1.43 7.48
C GLN A 954 -3.30 -1.91 8.93
N ARG A 955 -3.13 -1.00 9.90
CA ARG A 955 -2.96 -1.34 11.33
C ARG A 955 -4.22 -1.95 11.92
N LEU A 956 -5.39 -1.49 11.48
CA LEU A 956 -6.66 -2.10 11.85
C LEU A 956 -6.73 -3.56 11.37
N VAL A 957 -6.41 -3.81 10.10
CA VAL A 957 -6.37 -5.18 9.55
C VAL A 957 -5.34 -6.04 10.29
N GLN A 958 -4.14 -5.52 10.56
CA GLN A 958 -3.14 -6.25 11.36
C GLN A 958 -3.69 -6.61 12.75
N GLY A 959 -4.30 -5.64 13.45
CA GLY A 959 -4.92 -5.87 14.76
C GLY A 959 -5.99 -6.97 14.72
N LEU A 960 -6.84 -6.97 13.68
CA LEU A 960 -7.84 -8.03 13.49
C LEU A 960 -7.18 -9.39 13.26
N VAL A 961 -6.13 -9.47 12.44
CA VAL A 961 -5.41 -10.74 12.19
C VAL A 961 -4.69 -11.25 13.43
N LEU A 962 -4.11 -10.36 14.25
CA LEU A 962 -3.56 -10.73 15.56
C LEU A 962 -4.65 -11.24 16.50
N GLY A 963 -5.81 -10.59 16.54
CA GLY A 963 -6.98 -11.07 17.28
C GLY A 963 -7.44 -12.46 16.81
N MET A 964 -7.43 -12.71 15.50
CA MET A 964 -7.73 -14.04 14.94
C MET A 964 -6.67 -15.08 15.33
N ALA A 965 -5.38 -14.72 15.40
CA ALA A 965 -4.33 -15.60 15.90
C ALA A 965 -4.57 -16.03 17.34
N ALA A 966 -4.86 -15.04 18.20
CA ALA A 966 -5.18 -15.27 19.60
C ALA A 966 -6.41 -16.16 19.75
N ALA A 967 -7.50 -15.81 19.06
CA ALA A 967 -8.76 -16.54 19.12
C ALA A 967 -8.58 -17.99 18.67
N TRP A 968 -7.91 -18.22 17.53
CA TRP A 968 -7.67 -19.56 17.03
C TRP A 968 -6.87 -20.42 18.00
N VAL A 969 -5.77 -19.89 18.55
CA VAL A 969 -4.95 -20.68 19.49
C VAL A 969 -5.70 -20.90 20.80
N TYR A 970 -6.43 -19.91 21.30
CA TYR A 970 -7.20 -20.00 22.53
C TYR A 970 -8.40 -20.96 22.44
N THR A 971 -9.05 -21.10 21.28
CA THR A 971 -10.24 -21.97 21.13
C THR A 971 -9.93 -23.30 20.46
N GLY A 972 -8.92 -23.35 19.61
CA GLY A 972 -8.66 -24.48 18.72
C GLY A 972 -7.38 -25.25 19.03
N LEU A 973 -6.23 -24.58 19.06
CA LEU A 973 -4.93 -25.26 19.15
C LEU A 973 -4.55 -25.65 20.58
N VAL A 974 -4.70 -24.72 21.53
CA VAL A 974 -4.44 -24.94 22.96
C VAL A 974 -5.60 -24.32 23.76
N PRO A 975 -6.76 -25.01 23.80
CA PRO A 975 -7.98 -24.47 24.39
C PRO A 975 -7.77 -23.90 25.79
N GLY A 976 -8.18 -22.65 26.02
CA GLY A 976 -8.10 -21.96 27.32
C GLY A 976 -6.72 -21.38 27.68
N SER A 977 -5.67 -21.65 26.90
CA SER A 977 -4.31 -21.16 27.22
C SER A 977 -4.08 -19.73 26.75
N ILE A 978 -4.18 -18.78 27.69
CA ILE A 978 -3.88 -17.35 27.44
C ILE A 978 -2.41 -17.17 27.04
N LEU A 979 -1.48 -17.93 27.63
CA LEU A 979 -0.06 -17.87 27.29
C LEU A 979 0.21 -18.30 25.85
N ALA A 980 -0.43 -19.38 25.39
CA ALA A 980 -0.32 -19.81 24.00
C ALA A 980 -0.93 -18.78 23.04
N ALA A 981 -2.07 -18.19 23.40
CA ALA A 981 -2.70 -17.12 22.61
C ALA A 981 -1.80 -15.87 22.51
N ALA A 982 -1.18 -15.45 23.61
CA ALA A 982 -0.23 -14.34 23.63
C ALA A 982 1.03 -14.64 22.79
N ALA A 983 1.56 -15.86 22.88
CA ALA A 983 2.67 -16.31 22.05
C ALA A 983 2.29 -16.29 20.56
N ALA A 984 1.08 -16.71 20.20
CA ALA A 984 0.58 -16.67 18.83
C ALA A 984 0.49 -15.23 18.30
N VAL A 985 0.03 -14.28 19.11
CA VAL A 985 0.04 -12.84 18.78
C VAL A 985 1.45 -12.34 18.55
N ALA A 986 2.40 -12.67 19.45
CA ALA A 986 3.79 -12.26 19.32
C ALA A 986 4.44 -12.82 18.05
N ILE A 987 4.23 -14.11 17.76
CA ILE A 987 4.72 -14.77 16.54
C ILE A 987 4.10 -14.14 15.30
N ALA A 988 2.77 -13.97 15.25
CA ALA A 988 2.08 -13.36 14.12
C ALA A 988 2.54 -11.91 13.90
N ALA A 989 2.74 -11.13 14.96
CA ALA A 989 3.28 -9.77 14.87
C ALA A 989 4.71 -9.76 14.34
N GLY A 990 5.57 -10.68 14.80
CA GLY A 990 6.93 -10.87 14.29
C GLY A 990 6.95 -11.24 12.80
N LEU A 991 6.06 -12.14 12.38
CA LEU A 991 5.90 -12.53 10.97
C LEU A 991 5.36 -11.38 10.11
N MET A 992 4.40 -10.58 10.60
CA MET A 992 3.93 -9.37 9.90
C MET A 992 5.04 -8.34 9.75
N TRP A 993 5.83 -8.13 10.80
CA TRP A 993 6.97 -7.21 10.78
C TRP A 993 8.02 -7.65 9.75
N LEU A 994 8.38 -8.94 9.75
CA LEU A 994 9.30 -9.51 8.77
C LEU A 994 8.72 -9.38 7.36
N SER A 995 7.45 -9.72 7.19
CA SER A 995 6.72 -9.65 5.93
C SER A 995 6.71 -8.23 5.34
N GLY A 996 6.57 -7.19 6.16
CA GLY A 996 6.64 -5.79 5.74
C GLY A 996 8.02 -5.32 5.25
N ARG A 997 9.08 -6.11 5.50
CA ARG A 997 10.45 -5.85 5.05
C ARG A 997 10.84 -6.65 3.81
N ILE A 998 10.13 -7.73 3.49
CA ILE A 998 10.43 -8.56 2.32
C ILE A 998 9.97 -7.85 1.05
N THR A 999 10.88 -7.72 0.09
CA THR A 999 10.59 -7.14 -1.23
C THR A 999 9.79 -8.10 -2.10
N ASN A 1000 9.15 -7.64 -3.18
CA ASN A 1000 8.46 -8.54 -4.12
C ASN A 1000 9.42 -9.58 -4.72
N ARG A 1001 10.66 -9.17 -5.00
CA ARG A 1001 11.74 -10.11 -5.40
C ARG A 1001 12.03 -11.13 -4.30
N GLY A 1002 12.05 -10.68 -3.05
CA GLY A 1002 12.19 -11.53 -1.88
C GLY A 1002 11.06 -12.56 -1.75
N TRP A 1003 9.80 -12.15 -1.91
CA TRP A 1003 8.64 -13.05 -1.85
C TRP A 1003 8.69 -14.15 -2.89
N ILE A 1004 8.91 -13.78 -4.15
CA ILE A 1004 9.03 -14.73 -5.26
C ILE A 1004 10.14 -15.75 -4.98
N LYS A 1005 11.28 -15.33 -4.40
CA LYS A 1005 12.35 -16.27 -4.00
C LYS A 1005 11.95 -17.15 -2.82
N ALA A 1006 11.31 -16.54 -1.83
CA ALA A 1006 10.92 -17.20 -0.59
C ALA A 1006 9.81 -18.22 -0.78
N LEU A 1007 9.09 -18.20 -1.90
CA LEU A 1007 8.16 -19.25 -2.29
C LEU A 1007 8.75 -20.66 -2.15
N GLY A 1008 10.04 -20.84 -2.47
CA GLY A 1008 10.73 -22.11 -2.28
C GLY A 1008 10.71 -22.63 -0.84
N PHE A 1009 10.77 -21.76 0.17
CA PHE A 1009 10.64 -22.13 1.58
C PHE A 1009 9.22 -22.59 1.93
N GLY A 1010 8.20 -21.95 1.35
CA GLY A 1010 6.81 -22.39 1.47
C GLY A 1010 6.59 -23.80 0.92
N LEU A 1011 7.16 -24.06 -0.27
CA LEU A 1011 7.10 -25.38 -0.91
C LEU A 1011 7.87 -26.45 -0.11
N ALA A 1012 9.06 -26.11 0.41
CA ALA A 1012 9.86 -27.02 1.22
C ALA A 1012 9.16 -27.41 2.54
N GLY A 1013 8.28 -26.56 3.07
CA GLY A 1013 7.51 -26.86 4.29
C GLY A 1013 6.64 -28.11 4.20
N ILE A 1014 6.27 -28.56 3.00
CA ILE A 1014 5.50 -29.80 2.78
C ILE A 1014 6.34 -31.07 3.07
N ALA A 1015 7.66 -30.94 3.24
CA ALA A 1015 8.51 -32.02 3.73
C ALA A 1015 8.21 -32.42 5.18
N LEU A 1016 7.75 -31.47 6.00
CA LEU A 1016 7.56 -31.72 7.43
C LEU A 1016 6.55 -32.84 7.70
N PRO A 1017 5.34 -32.84 7.10
CA PRO A 1017 4.41 -33.96 7.20
C PRO A 1017 5.00 -35.28 6.73
N ALA A 1018 5.76 -35.27 5.63
CA ALA A 1018 6.38 -36.48 5.10
C ALA A 1018 7.37 -37.10 6.09
N VAL A 1019 8.22 -36.27 6.71
CA VAL A 1019 9.20 -36.70 7.72
C VAL A 1019 8.49 -37.22 8.97
N VAL A 1020 7.49 -36.52 9.48
CA VAL A 1020 6.73 -36.94 10.67
C VAL A 1020 5.97 -38.24 10.41
N TRP A 1021 5.41 -38.42 9.21
CA TRP A 1021 4.67 -39.63 8.86
C TRP A 1021 5.61 -40.83 8.66
N ALA A 1022 6.75 -40.64 7.98
CA ALA A 1022 7.69 -41.73 7.68
C ALA A 1022 8.59 -42.07 8.88
N PHE A 1023 8.93 -41.09 9.71
CA PHE A 1023 9.88 -41.21 10.82
C PHE A 1023 9.31 -40.56 12.11
N PRO A 1024 8.19 -41.06 12.65
CA PRO A 1024 7.57 -40.47 13.84
C PRO A 1024 8.50 -40.43 15.06
N ALA A 1025 9.47 -41.35 15.15
CA ALA A 1025 10.48 -41.37 16.21
C ALA A 1025 11.48 -40.20 16.16
N LEU A 1026 11.66 -39.55 15.00
CA LEU A 1026 12.59 -38.43 14.85
C LEU A 1026 12.06 -37.16 15.54
N ILE A 1027 10.73 -36.98 15.59
CA ILE A 1027 10.06 -35.79 16.15
C ILE A 1027 8.87 -36.26 17.02
N PRO A 1028 9.12 -36.91 18.16
CA PRO A 1028 8.09 -37.65 18.92
C PRO A 1028 7.01 -36.75 19.55
N PHE A 1029 7.26 -35.44 19.65
CA PHE A 1029 6.33 -34.46 20.20
C PHE A 1029 5.39 -33.84 19.15
N LEU A 1030 5.56 -34.17 17.87
CA LEU A 1030 4.80 -33.57 16.77
C LEU A 1030 4.00 -34.64 16.03
N ASP A 1031 2.68 -34.64 16.22
CA ASP A 1031 1.81 -35.52 15.45
C ASP A 1031 1.66 -35.04 13.98
N ILE A 1032 1.17 -35.94 13.12
CA ILE A 1032 1.03 -35.67 11.69
C ILE A 1032 0.01 -34.57 11.36
N GLN A 1033 -1.06 -34.43 12.14
CA GLN A 1033 -2.06 -33.38 11.92
C GLN A 1033 -1.42 -32.02 12.22
N THR A 1034 -0.74 -31.88 13.35
CA THR A 1034 -0.02 -30.68 13.75
C THR A 1034 1.09 -30.34 12.76
N ALA A 1035 1.83 -31.34 12.27
CA ALA A 1035 2.83 -31.17 11.20
C ALA A 1035 2.20 -30.62 9.90
N LEU A 1036 1.04 -31.15 9.49
CA LEU A 1036 0.28 -30.65 8.34
C LEU A 1036 -0.21 -29.22 8.56
N PHE A 1037 -0.72 -28.89 9.75
CA PHE A 1037 -1.12 -27.53 10.08
C PHE A 1037 0.02 -26.52 9.95
N LEU A 1038 1.18 -26.83 10.53
CA LEU A 1038 2.37 -25.99 10.44
C LEU A 1038 2.86 -25.86 9.00
N ALA A 1039 2.86 -26.96 8.25
CA ALA A 1039 3.21 -26.95 6.83
C ALA A 1039 2.25 -26.08 6.01
N MET A 1040 0.93 -26.13 6.28
CA MET A 1040 -0.07 -25.32 5.58
C MET A 1040 0.09 -23.85 5.93
N LEU A 1041 0.27 -23.52 7.20
CA LEU A 1041 0.55 -22.16 7.65
C LEU A 1041 1.80 -21.59 6.94
N ASN A 1042 2.89 -22.35 6.93
CA ASN A 1042 4.14 -21.98 6.26
C ASN A 1042 3.95 -21.84 4.74
N TYR A 1043 3.28 -22.80 4.11
CA TYR A 1043 2.96 -22.75 2.68
C TYR A 1043 2.20 -21.47 2.33
N GLY A 1044 1.13 -21.19 3.08
CA GLY A 1044 0.31 -19.99 2.96
C GLY A 1044 1.09 -18.68 3.06
N LEU A 1045 1.98 -18.61 4.06
CA LEU A 1045 2.80 -17.43 4.37
C LEU A 1045 3.63 -16.97 3.15
N PHE A 1046 4.10 -17.90 2.32
CA PHE A 1046 4.95 -17.57 1.18
C PHE A 1046 4.20 -17.57 -0.16
N VAL A 1047 3.25 -18.48 -0.35
CA VAL A 1047 2.50 -18.68 -1.60
C VAL A 1047 1.61 -17.48 -1.89
N GLY A 1048 0.92 -16.97 -0.87
CA GLY A 1048 0.01 -15.84 -0.99
C GLY A 1048 0.66 -14.54 -1.49
N PRO A 1049 1.63 -13.99 -0.75
CA PRO A 1049 2.37 -12.79 -1.16
C PRO A 1049 3.08 -12.92 -2.50
N SER A 1050 3.56 -14.12 -2.84
CA SER A 1050 4.19 -14.39 -4.14
C SER A 1050 3.18 -14.25 -5.28
N SER A 1051 1.96 -14.79 -5.12
CA SER A 1051 0.87 -14.58 -6.08
C SER A 1051 0.49 -13.11 -6.21
N VAL A 1052 0.39 -12.39 -5.08
CA VAL A 1052 0.07 -10.95 -5.08
C VAL A 1052 1.16 -10.17 -5.82
N SER A 1053 2.43 -10.46 -5.54
CA SER A 1053 3.58 -9.84 -6.21
C SER A 1053 3.57 -10.05 -7.72
N LEU A 1054 3.32 -11.28 -8.18
CA LEU A 1054 3.22 -11.61 -9.60
C LEU A 1054 1.99 -10.95 -10.25
N GLY A 1055 0.85 -10.93 -9.56
CA GLY A 1055 -0.39 -10.32 -10.03
C GLY A 1055 -0.27 -8.80 -10.19
N ILE A 1056 0.30 -8.10 -9.21
CA ILE A 1056 0.55 -6.65 -9.27
C ILE A 1056 1.54 -6.35 -10.38
N TYR A 1057 2.61 -7.13 -10.50
CA TYR A 1057 3.58 -6.97 -11.57
C TYR A 1057 2.95 -7.19 -12.96
N GLN A 1058 2.08 -8.20 -13.13
CA GLN A 1058 1.33 -8.41 -14.37
C GLN A 1058 0.40 -7.23 -14.68
N GLN A 1059 -0.38 -6.78 -13.69
CA GLN A 1059 -1.33 -5.66 -13.86
C GLN A 1059 -0.63 -4.34 -14.22
N GLY A 1060 0.45 -4.01 -13.51
CA GLY A 1060 1.20 -2.77 -13.69
C GLY A 1060 2.00 -2.72 -15.00
N ASN A 1061 2.27 -3.87 -15.63
CA ASN A 1061 2.97 -3.93 -16.91
C ASN A 1061 2.04 -4.19 -18.11
N THR A 1062 0.72 -4.22 -17.92
CA THR A 1062 -0.25 -4.48 -18.99
C THR A 1062 -0.95 -3.20 -19.39
N ASN A 1063 -0.95 -2.90 -20.70
CA ASN A 1063 -1.71 -1.77 -21.24
C ASN A 1063 -3.20 -1.91 -20.89
N LYS A 1064 -3.80 -0.83 -20.37
CA LYS A 1064 -5.21 -0.74 -19.96
C LYS A 1064 -6.18 -1.25 -21.03
N ALA A 1065 -5.89 -1.01 -22.31
CA ALA A 1065 -6.74 -1.41 -23.44
C ALA A 1065 -6.72 -2.93 -23.70
N HIS A 1066 -5.81 -3.68 -23.10
CA HIS A 1066 -5.58 -5.10 -23.38
C HIS A 1066 -5.65 -6.00 -22.14
N LEU A 1067 -6.10 -5.47 -21.00
CA LEU A 1067 -6.24 -6.24 -19.76
C LEU A 1067 -7.10 -7.50 -19.95
N GLY A 1068 -8.27 -7.39 -20.59
CA GLY A 1068 -9.16 -8.53 -20.84
C GLY A 1068 -8.50 -9.66 -21.62
N LYS A 1069 -7.75 -9.32 -22.67
CA LYS A 1069 -7.01 -10.30 -23.51
C LYS A 1069 -5.88 -10.99 -22.74
N VAL A 1070 -5.11 -10.22 -21.98
CA VAL A 1070 -3.96 -10.73 -21.21
C VAL A 1070 -4.43 -11.58 -20.04
N PHE A 1071 -5.45 -11.16 -19.29
CA PHE A 1071 -6.03 -11.96 -18.19
C PHE A 1071 -6.76 -13.19 -18.70
N GLY A 1072 -7.49 -13.10 -19.81
CA GLY A 1072 -8.10 -14.25 -20.47
C GLY A 1072 -7.05 -15.31 -20.84
N THR A 1073 -5.94 -14.86 -21.44
CA THR A 1073 -4.80 -15.74 -21.75
C THR A 1073 -4.14 -16.31 -20.50
N GLY A 1074 -3.92 -15.46 -19.48
CA GLY A 1074 -3.37 -15.89 -18.21
C GLY A 1074 -4.25 -16.93 -17.50
N SER A 1075 -5.56 -16.78 -17.58
CA SER A 1075 -6.54 -17.77 -17.12
C SER A 1075 -6.40 -19.09 -17.88
N SER A 1076 -6.20 -19.08 -19.20
CA SER A 1076 -5.97 -20.31 -19.95
C SER A 1076 -4.71 -21.04 -19.48
N PHE A 1077 -3.59 -20.32 -19.33
CA PHE A 1077 -2.34 -20.89 -18.79
C PHE A 1077 -2.54 -21.45 -17.39
N PHE A 1078 -3.16 -20.68 -16.49
CA PHE A 1078 -3.45 -21.10 -15.14
C PHE A 1078 -4.25 -22.42 -15.10
N ASN A 1079 -5.31 -22.52 -15.91
CA ASN A 1079 -6.15 -23.72 -15.98
C ASN A 1079 -5.45 -24.92 -16.63
N THR A 1080 -4.60 -24.69 -17.64
CA THR A 1080 -3.74 -25.75 -18.18
C THR A 1080 -2.83 -26.31 -17.11
N PHE A 1081 -2.13 -25.45 -16.39
CA PHE A 1081 -1.17 -25.87 -15.37
C PHE A 1081 -1.87 -26.59 -14.21
N ASN A 1082 -3.05 -26.14 -13.81
CA ASN A 1082 -3.88 -26.87 -12.84
C ASN A 1082 -4.29 -28.25 -13.37
N SER A 1083 -4.76 -28.33 -14.62
CA SER A 1083 -5.14 -29.59 -15.28
C SER A 1083 -3.97 -30.59 -15.31
N LEU A 1084 -2.79 -30.13 -15.72
CA LEU A 1084 -1.56 -30.92 -15.70
C LEU A 1084 -1.21 -31.40 -14.29
N GLY A 1085 -1.32 -30.52 -13.30
CA GLY A 1085 -1.01 -30.86 -11.91
C GLY A 1085 -1.96 -31.90 -11.33
N TYR A 1086 -3.27 -31.78 -11.56
CA TYR A 1086 -4.23 -32.81 -11.18
C TYR A 1086 -3.96 -34.13 -11.90
N GLY A 1087 -3.66 -34.09 -13.20
CA GLY A 1087 -3.35 -35.30 -13.98
C GLY A 1087 -2.10 -36.02 -13.48
N LEU A 1088 -1.04 -35.28 -13.16
CA LEU A 1088 0.20 -35.83 -12.59
C LEU A 1088 -0.04 -36.42 -11.20
N LEU A 1089 -0.81 -35.72 -10.36
CA LEU A 1089 -1.11 -36.16 -9.01
C LEU A 1089 -2.05 -37.38 -8.99
N ALA A 1090 -3.01 -37.44 -9.92
CA ALA A 1090 -3.89 -38.59 -10.12
C ALA A 1090 -3.12 -39.83 -10.57
N LEU A 1091 -2.20 -39.66 -11.51
CA LEU A 1091 -1.31 -40.73 -11.99
C LEU A 1091 -0.37 -41.23 -10.88
N ALA A 1092 0.17 -40.30 -10.06
CA ALA A 1092 0.93 -40.68 -8.89
C ALA A 1092 0.05 -41.44 -7.87
N ALA A 1093 -1.16 -40.95 -7.59
CA ALA A 1093 -2.08 -41.62 -6.67
C ALA A 1093 -2.51 -43.02 -7.14
N SER A 1094 -2.60 -43.26 -8.46
CA SER A 1094 -2.87 -44.61 -8.97
C SER A 1094 -1.64 -45.51 -8.94
N ALA A 1095 -0.42 -44.94 -8.97
CA ALA A 1095 0.82 -45.69 -8.90
C ALA A 1095 1.21 -46.11 -7.48
N PHE A 1096 0.72 -45.41 -6.45
CA PHE A 1096 1.00 -45.72 -5.04
C PHE A 1096 -0.28 -46.16 -4.31
N THR A 1097 -0.29 -47.37 -3.74
CA THR A 1097 -1.39 -47.87 -2.89
C THR A 1097 -0.82 -48.40 -1.57
N PRO A 1098 -1.10 -47.77 -0.41
CA PRO A 1098 -1.85 -46.53 -0.23
C PRO A 1098 -1.14 -45.31 -0.81
N ALA A 1099 -1.91 -44.32 -1.25
CA ALA A 1099 -1.41 -43.09 -1.88
C ALA A 1099 -0.47 -42.30 -0.96
N PHE A 1100 -0.85 -42.07 0.29
CA PHE A 1100 0.00 -41.45 1.31
C PHE A 1100 0.46 -42.48 2.33
N PRO A 1101 1.71 -42.40 2.83
CA PRO A 1101 2.66 -41.28 2.65
C PRO A 1101 3.52 -41.33 1.38
N ALA A 1102 3.51 -42.41 0.59
CA ALA A 1102 4.44 -42.61 -0.54
C ALA A 1102 4.45 -41.46 -1.57
N MET A 1103 3.29 -40.84 -1.85
CA MET A 1103 3.18 -39.69 -2.75
C MET A 1103 3.94 -38.44 -2.31
N PHE A 1104 4.34 -38.32 -1.03
CA PHE A 1104 5.17 -37.20 -0.60
C PHE A 1104 6.52 -37.18 -1.33
N VAL A 1105 7.11 -38.33 -1.69
CA VAL A 1105 8.41 -38.38 -2.37
C VAL A 1105 8.39 -37.68 -3.74
N PRO A 1106 7.53 -38.07 -4.70
CA PRO A 1106 7.46 -37.37 -5.99
C PRO A 1106 6.98 -35.92 -5.85
N MET A 1107 6.12 -35.63 -4.87
CA MET A 1107 5.71 -34.25 -4.57
C MET A 1107 6.89 -33.39 -4.11
N LEU A 1108 7.73 -33.90 -3.21
CA LEU A 1108 8.90 -33.18 -2.73
C LEU A 1108 9.89 -32.89 -3.85
N GLY A 1109 10.11 -33.84 -4.76
CA GLY A 1109 10.92 -33.61 -5.96
C GLY A 1109 10.36 -32.48 -6.83
N LEU A 1110 9.04 -32.49 -7.09
CA LEU A 1110 8.38 -31.45 -7.88
C LEU A 1110 8.40 -30.08 -7.19
N TYR A 1111 8.24 -30.05 -5.87
CA TYR A 1111 8.21 -28.84 -5.06
C TYR A 1111 9.59 -28.24 -4.88
N ALA A 1112 10.64 -29.07 -4.76
CA ALA A 1112 12.03 -28.63 -4.78
C ALA A 1112 12.40 -28.00 -6.14
N LEU A 1113 11.98 -28.64 -7.25
CA LEU A 1113 12.16 -28.07 -8.59
C LEU A 1113 11.42 -26.73 -8.73
N GLY A 1114 10.16 -26.67 -8.29
CA GLY A 1114 9.37 -25.44 -8.26
C GLY A 1114 10.08 -24.35 -7.46
N GLY A 1115 10.53 -24.67 -6.25
CA GLY A 1115 11.25 -23.74 -5.37
C GLY A 1115 12.50 -23.18 -6.03
N TYR A 1116 13.28 -24.03 -6.70
CA TYR A 1116 14.45 -23.60 -7.47
C TYR A 1116 14.09 -22.67 -8.64
N LEU A 1117 13.05 -22.98 -9.40
CA LEU A 1117 12.58 -22.15 -10.51
C LEU A 1117 12.13 -20.77 -10.03
N PHE A 1118 11.38 -20.70 -8.93
CA PHE A 1118 10.92 -19.44 -8.34
C PHE A 1118 12.05 -18.64 -7.68
N PHE A 1119 13.02 -19.31 -7.07
CA PHE A 1119 14.24 -18.65 -6.57
C PHE A 1119 15.01 -17.92 -7.69
N ARG A 1120 14.99 -18.46 -8.92
CA ARG A 1120 15.62 -17.82 -10.09
C ARG A 1120 14.70 -16.86 -10.85
N ALA A 1121 13.39 -16.92 -10.64
CA ALA A 1121 12.41 -16.13 -11.38
C ALA A 1121 12.65 -14.61 -11.41
N PRO A 1122 13.07 -13.93 -10.31
CA PRO A 1122 13.27 -12.48 -10.34
C PRO A 1122 14.31 -11.99 -11.35
N LYS A 1123 15.29 -12.83 -11.73
CA LYS A 1123 16.27 -12.49 -12.77
C LYS A 1123 15.61 -12.29 -14.15
N ASN A 1124 14.42 -12.85 -14.33
CA ASN A 1124 13.66 -12.83 -15.57
C ASN A 1124 12.49 -11.84 -15.57
N LEU A 1125 12.31 -11.08 -14.48
CA LEU A 1125 11.19 -10.16 -14.25
C LEU A 1125 11.73 -8.74 -13.94
N PRO A 1126 12.26 -8.01 -14.95
CA PRO A 1126 12.88 -6.71 -14.74
C PRO A 1126 11.84 -5.65 -14.35
N GLY A 1127 12.23 -4.66 -13.54
CA GLY A 1127 11.28 -3.64 -13.06
C GLY A 1127 10.27 -4.15 -12.02
N LEU A 1128 10.49 -5.32 -11.41
CA LEU A 1128 9.71 -5.76 -10.24
C LEU A 1128 9.75 -4.65 -9.16
N PRO A 1129 8.61 -4.13 -8.71
CA PRO A 1129 8.59 -3.09 -7.70
C PRO A 1129 9.19 -3.61 -6.39
N GLU A 1130 9.85 -2.75 -5.63
CA GLU A 1130 10.44 -3.15 -4.35
C GLU A 1130 9.40 -3.68 -3.36
N LYS A 1131 8.20 -3.09 -3.32
CA LYS A 1131 7.09 -3.50 -2.45
C LYS A 1131 5.80 -3.61 -3.24
N SER A 1132 4.89 -4.51 -2.83
CA SER A 1132 3.62 -4.78 -3.52
C SER A 1132 2.70 -3.57 -3.54
N PHE A 1133 2.67 -2.79 -2.46
CA PHE A 1133 1.84 -1.60 -2.35
C PHE A 1133 2.69 -0.45 -1.80
N LYS A 1134 3.51 0.21 -2.63
CA LYS A 1134 4.04 1.53 -2.26
C LYS A 1134 2.86 2.51 -2.24
N SER A 1135 2.70 3.29 -1.17
CA SER A 1135 1.83 4.46 -1.28
C SER A 1135 2.47 5.39 -2.31
N ASN A 1136 1.66 5.97 -3.20
CA ASN A 1136 2.13 6.95 -4.17
C ASN A 1136 2.45 8.30 -3.50
N ASP A 1137 2.65 8.35 -2.18
CA ASP A 1137 2.93 9.58 -1.41
C ASP A 1137 4.41 9.98 -1.53
N LYS A 1138 4.93 10.11 -2.76
CA LYS A 1138 6.11 10.92 -3.02
C LYS A 1138 5.69 12.20 -3.72
#